data_AF-I3I787-F1
#
_entry.id   AF-I3I787-F1
#
_cell.length_a   1.000
_cell.length_b   1.000
_cell.length_c   1.000
_cell.angle_alpha   90.00
_cell.angle_beta   90.00
_cell.angle_gamma   90.00
#
_symmetry.space_group_name_H-M   'P 1'
#
loop_
_entity.id
_entity.type
_entity.pdbx_description
1 polymer ?
#
loop_
_entity_poly.entity_id
_entity_poly.type
_entity_poly.pdbx_seq_one_letter_code
_entity_poly.pdbx_strand_id
1 'polypeptide(L)'
;MICALLGLSIVSCSTDNLHSEKNAALDTQKNEATKLDATKSTPVRNLGDRKGEDMTPPIAAEDIPPSPVLAVPQALKSMQLQPGFVIENVAAEPHVFSPVAMSFDGNGRMWVAEMNTFMPDLDGNNEEIPKGNIAILEDTNGDGKVDKRKVFLNDVILPRTIVLVKGGILYADQTQLYFAEVLAGDKLGVREVVDPTYAQGGSVEHKANGMLFGLDNWYYNAKSDRRYKILPLDSELPAGAEEIYRNRYWKMASATTEYRGQWGMSMDDYGRLFHTWNSAPAQGEYLRPNSLNKNPGLVQEIKAQSIGGNQIYPARINPGVNRAYLPETLVATGPNKGKLINFTAASGSVVYRGDQFPAEFYGVAFTPEPAANLISARRIIEEQGQFRGEEIYPQGEILASTDERFRPVNLYTAPDGSLYILDMYHGVIQHKEYLTSYLREQSESRQLHKHNSTLGRIYRLRWATNPLAPKPQLEGKTTAQFVPYLAHANGWYRDTARRLIIQQNDKSVTEAISRLVQQSRDHRAQINALWTLEGLNAVNANSIRAGLHSSHPKVQISAIALLMHLSKAEQQQFAPRLTELAKSDYEVALQIALSAGELKIDSSLALIKTLLANYGDQPSVNQELLNQAVVSGIAGREQALKTLLGADASQELIALLDLVGKQKIIESNFNKLVTQEQNQYYRGQALFDGGAACFGCHGKQGQGMDGMAPPLAQSEWVTGEPERLIKILLHGLNGPITVNGVHYQLPMMMPGLGANPNFSDQDTADIATYIRNNWGNAAQAISADEVANIRAQTANRNQPYTAGELGE
;
A
#
# COMPACT_ATOMS: atom_id res chain seq x y z
N MET A 1 35.64 -2.06 52.37
CA MET A 1 36.06 -0.92 53.22
C MET A 1 34.81 -0.39 53.92
N ILE A 2 34.66 -0.74 55.22
CA ILE A 2 33.97 0.00 56.31
C ILE A 2 32.46 0.30 56.11
N CYS A 3 31.53 -0.48 56.70
CA CYS A 3 30.94 -0.37 58.07
C CYS A 3 30.26 0.98 58.34
N ALA A 4 29.16 1.15 59.09
CA ALA A 4 28.13 0.35 59.76
C ALA A 4 27.30 1.38 60.58
N LEU A 5 26.06 1.06 60.95
CA LEU A 5 25.33 1.46 62.19
C LEU A 5 23.87 0.95 62.02
N LEU A 6 23.53 -0.30 62.40
CA LEU A 6 23.21 -0.86 63.75
C LEU A 6 21.96 -0.22 64.39
N GLY A 7 20.96 -0.96 64.90
CA GLY A 7 20.86 -2.39 65.25
C GLY A 7 19.40 -2.91 65.14
N LEU A 8 19.20 -4.21 64.84
CA LEU A 8 19.01 -5.34 65.79
C LEU A 8 17.68 -5.22 66.59
N SER A 9 16.79 -6.20 66.71
CA SER A 9 16.94 -7.67 66.63
C SER A 9 15.57 -8.41 66.70
N ILE A 10 15.44 -9.46 65.87
CA ILE A 10 15.01 -10.88 66.13
C ILE A 10 13.73 -11.16 66.96
N VAL A 11 12.79 -11.97 66.42
CA VAL A 11 12.32 -13.31 66.91
C VAL A 11 11.13 -13.84 66.07
N SER A 12 11.12 -15.17 65.94
CA SER A 12 10.39 -16.14 65.14
C SER A 12 8.95 -16.52 65.56
N CYS A 13 8.25 -17.16 64.59
CA CYS A 13 7.36 -18.34 64.66
C CYS A 13 5.90 -18.29 65.19
N SER A 14 5.06 -18.96 64.37
CA SER A 14 3.95 -19.90 64.64
C SER A 14 2.54 -19.41 65.03
N THR A 15 1.63 -19.62 64.06
CA THR A 15 0.31 -20.31 64.07
C THR A 15 -0.76 -20.06 65.15
N ASP A 16 -1.96 -19.86 64.59
CA ASP A 16 -3.30 -20.31 65.00
C ASP A 16 -4.23 -19.40 65.83
N ASN A 17 -5.31 -19.01 65.14
CA ASN A 17 -6.72 -18.91 65.53
C ASN A 17 -7.08 -18.32 66.90
N LEU A 18 -7.88 -17.24 66.88
CA LEU A 18 -9.30 -17.28 67.30
C LEU A 18 -9.97 -15.89 67.17
N HIS A 19 -11.01 -15.88 66.35
CA HIS A 19 -12.29 -15.16 66.45
C HIS A 19 -12.39 -13.73 67.00
N SER A 20 -13.00 -12.93 66.12
CA SER A 20 -14.20 -12.09 66.33
C SER A 20 -14.00 -10.62 66.69
N GLU A 21 -14.83 -9.82 66.01
CA GLU A 21 -15.15 -8.43 66.26
C GLU A 21 -14.10 -7.38 65.86
N LYS A 22 -14.12 -7.04 64.57
CA LYS A 22 -14.06 -5.64 64.07
C LYS A 22 -14.17 -5.62 62.54
N ASN A 23 -15.40 -5.71 62.04
CA ASN A 23 -15.75 -5.32 60.67
C ASN A 23 -17.13 -4.64 60.72
N ALA A 24 -17.14 -3.36 61.06
CA ALA A 24 -18.32 -2.50 60.95
C ALA A 24 -17.93 -1.01 61.00
N ALA A 25 -16.97 -0.59 60.17
CA ALA A 25 -16.69 0.84 59.94
C ALA A 25 -15.70 1.03 58.77
N LEU A 26 -16.02 0.53 57.57
CA LEU A 26 -15.28 0.89 56.34
C LEU A 26 -16.06 0.62 55.04
N ASP A 27 -17.38 0.37 55.12
CA ASP A 27 -18.21 -0.01 53.96
C ASP A 27 -19.34 0.98 53.63
N THR A 28 -19.18 2.25 54.02
CA THR A 28 -20.19 3.30 53.77
C THR A 28 -19.66 4.52 53.00
N GLN A 29 -18.49 4.43 52.38
CA GLN A 29 -17.98 5.45 51.44
C GLN A 29 -17.52 4.87 50.09
N LYS A 30 -18.19 3.83 49.59
CA LYS A 30 -18.00 3.29 48.24
C LYS A 30 -19.29 3.02 47.45
N ASN A 31 -20.42 3.61 47.84
CA ASN A 31 -21.72 3.36 47.21
C ASN A 31 -22.54 4.63 46.90
N GLU A 32 -21.90 5.72 46.44
CA GLU A 32 -22.61 6.89 45.89
C GLU A 32 -22.01 7.42 44.57
N ALA A 33 -21.47 6.54 43.72
CA ALA A 33 -21.06 6.93 42.37
C ALA A 33 -21.29 5.83 41.31
N THR A 34 -22.47 5.19 41.30
CA THR A 34 -22.99 4.51 40.10
C THR A 34 -24.47 4.18 40.29
N LYS A 35 -25.33 5.19 40.13
CA LYS A 35 -26.64 5.00 39.50
C LYS A 35 -26.61 5.78 38.20
N LEU A 36 -25.88 5.24 37.22
CA LEU A 36 -26.11 5.63 35.84
C LEU A 36 -27.51 5.12 35.49
N ASP A 37 -28.36 6.05 35.13
CA ASP A 37 -29.70 5.80 34.62
C ASP A 37 -29.62 4.83 33.43
N ALA A 38 -30.09 3.58 33.62
CA ALA A 38 -30.00 2.50 32.64
C ALA A 38 -30.94 2.69 31.42
N THR A 39 -31.51 3.89 31.23
CA THR A 39 -32.42 4.25 30.14
C THR A 39 -31.90 5.36 29.23
N LYS A 40 -30.62 5.74 29.32
CA LYS A 40 -29.97 6.57 28.31
C LYS A 40 -28.86 5.76 27.63
N SER A 41 -29.23 4.97 26.63
CA SER A 41 -28.26 4.50 25.63
C SER A 41 -27.61 5.75 25.03
N THR A 42 -26.28 5.86 25.13
CA THR A 42 -25.53 6.79 24.27
C THR A 42 -26.01 6.55 22.83
N PRO A 43 -26.46 7.57 22.08
CA PRO A 43 -26.99 7.34 20.75
C PRO A 43 -25.94 6.63 19.90
N VAL A 44 -26.33 5.48 19.34
CA VAL A 44 -25.49 4.70 18.43
C VAL A 44 -25.10 5.61 17.27
N ARG A 45 -23.80 5.88 17.13
CA ARG A 45 -23.31 6.84 16.15
C ARG A 45 -22.84 6.12 14.90
N ASN A 46 -23.70 6.07 13.88
CA ASN A 46 -23.35 5.56 12.55
C ASN A 46 -22.69 6.69 11.74
N LEU A 47 -21.36 6.74 11.76
CA LEU A 47 -20.58 7.80 11.16
C LEU A 47 -20.58 7.79 9.61
N GLY A 48 -20.96 6.67 9.01
CA GLY A 48 -21.09 6.52 7.57
C GLY A 48 -22.33 7.15 6.95
N ASP A 49 -23.33 7.47 7.77
CA ASP A 49 -24.62 8.00 7.31
C ASP A 49 -24.47 9.38 6.68
N ARG A 50 -25.00 9.56 5.47
CA ARG A 50 -25.04 10.87 4.80
C ARG A 50 -26.46 11.38 4.68
N LYS A 51 -26.64 12.68 4.91
CA LYS A 51 -27.95 13.35 4.81
C LYS A 51 -28.51 13.20 3.38
N GLY A 52 -29.76 12.78 3.29
CA GLY A 52 -30.47 12.64 2.01
C GLY A 52 -30.32 11.27 1.35
N GLU A 53 -29.52 10.36 1.90
CA GLU A 53 -29.46 8.99 1.43
C GLU A 53 -30.65 8.18 1.95
N ASP A 54 -31.35 7.50 1.04
CA ASP A 54 -32.36 6.49 1.39
C ASP A 54 -31.65 5.17 1.71
N MET A 55 -31.60 4.82 2.99
CA MET A 55 -30.94 3.62 3.49
C MET A 55 -31.85 2.38 3.49
N THR A 56 -33.01 2.45 2.83
CA THR A 56 -33.91 1.32 2.68
C THR A 56 -33.18 0.14 2.01
N PRO A 57 -33.21 -1.07 2.61
CA PRO A 57 -32.58 -2.22 1.98
C PRO A 57 -33.17 -2.53 0.60
N PRO A 58 -32.33 -2.66 -0.44
CA PRO A 58 -32.81 -2.92 -1.80
C PRO A 58 -33.25 -4.38 -2.01
N ILE A 59 -32.93 -5.25 -1.06
CA ILE A 59 -33.26 -6.68 -1.05
C ILE A 59 -34.12 -6.96 0.18
N ALA A 60 -35.23 -7.68 0.00
CA ALA A 60 -36.12 -8.08 1.08
C ALA A 60 -35.41 -9.06 2.03
N ALA A 61 -35.68 -8.96 3.33
CA ALA A 61 -34.93 -9.72 4.34
C ALA A 61 -35.08 -11.24 4.18
N GLU A 62 -36.25 -11.70 3.75
CA GLU A 62 -36.57 -13.09 3.45
C GLU A 62 -35.78 -13.67 2.26
N ASP A 63 -35.31 -12.82 1.35
CA ASP A 63 -34.49 -13.20 0.20
C ASP A 63 -33.00 -13.32 0.58
N ILE A 64 -32.60 -12.87 1.79
CA ILE A 64 -31.21 -12.82 2.22
C ILE A 64 -30.82 -14.11 2.95
N PRO A 65 -29.85 -14.89 2.44
CA PRO A 65 -29.37 -16.09 3.12
C PRO A 65 -28.75 -15.77 4.49
N PRO A 66 -28.86 -16.68 5.47
CA PRO A 66 -28.16 -16.55 6.75
C PRO A 66 -26.64 -16.62 6.55
N SER A 67 -25.88 -16.05 7.49
CA SER A 67 -24.41 -16.06 7.46
C SER A 67 -23.79 -16.71 8.71
N PRO A 68 -24.00 -18.02 8.92
CA PRO A 68 -23.43 -18.73 10.06
C PRO A 68 -21.89 -18.79 9.98
N VAL A 69 -21.25 -19.03 11.12
CA VAL A 69 -19.85 -19.48 11.14
C VAL A 69 -19.81 -20.91 10.60
N LEU A 70 -19.10 -21.14 9.50
CA LEU A 70 -18.94 -22.47 8.90
C LEU A 70 -17.69 -23.17 9.44
N ALA A 71 -17.75 -24.48 9.66
CA ALA A 71 -16.53 -25.27 9.86
C ALA A 71 -15.70 -25.32 8.57
N VAL A 72 -14.38 -25.54 8.67
CA VAL A 72 -13.47 -25.55 7.51
C VAL A 72 -13.97 -26.44 6.35
N PRO A 73 -14.42 -27.69 6.54
CA PRO A 73 -14.93 -28.51 5.43
C PRO A 73 -16.18 -27.94 4.76
N GLN A 74 -17.02 -27.18 5.48
CA GLN A 74 -18.21 -26.52 4.92
C GLN A 74 -17.81 -25.25 4.17
N ALA A 75 -16.88 -24.47 4.70
CA ALA A 75 -16.35 -23.30 4.02
C ALA A 75 -15.66 -23.67 2.70
N LEU A 76 -14.86 -24.74 2.66
CA LEU A 76 -14.26 -25.22 1.42
C LEU A 76 -15.32 -25.61 0.37
N LYS A 77 -16.46 -26.19 0.79
CA LYS A 77 -17.59 -26.52 -0.12
C LYS A 77 -18.34 -25.28 -0.61
N SER A 78 -18.26 -24.16 0.09
CA SER A 78 -18.89 -22.89 -0.33
C SER A 78 -18.10 -22.18 -1.44
N MET A 79 -16.84 -22.57 -1.67
CA MET A 79 -15.94 -21.94 -2.63
C MET A 79 -16.11 -22.56 -4.01
N GLN A 80 -16.49 -21.73 -4.96
CA GLN A 80 -16.59 -22.06 -6.38
C GLN A 80 -15.25 -21.70 -7.04
N LEU A 81 -14.63 -22.68 -7.69
CA LEU A 81 -13.32 -22.55 -8.33
C LEU A 81 -13.43 -22.78 -9.83
N GLN A 82 -12.51 -22.17 -10.57
CA GLN A 82 -12.34 -22.47 -11.99
C GLN A 82 -11.74 -23.88 -12.20
N PRO A 83 -12.03 -24.53 -13.35
CA PRO A 83 -11.51 -25.85 -13.65
C PRO A 83 -9.98 -25.93 -13.55
N GLY A 84 -9.49 -27.04 -12.99
CA GLY A 84 -8.06 -27.29 -12.79
C GLY A 84 -7.50 -26.79 -11.46
N PHE A 85 -8.21 -25.90 -10.75
CA PHE A 85 -7.81 -25.44 -9.42
C PHE A 85 -8.43 -26.28 -8.30
N VAL A 86 -7.69 -26.40 -7.20
CA VAL A 86 -8.17 -26.92 -5.92
C VAL A 86 -7.77 -25.99 -4.80
N ILE A 87 -8.62 -25.90 -3.78
CA ILE A 87 -8.37 -25.13 -2.57
C ILE A 87 -8.24 -26.03 -1.36
N GLU A 88 -7.24 -25.73 -0.53
CA GLU A 88 -6.92 -26.49 0.67
C GLU A 88 -6.80 -25.54 1.86
N ASN A 89 -7.19 -26.01 3.04
CA ASN A 89 -6.89 -25.29 4.27
C ASN A 89 -5.44 -25.57 4.70
N VAL A 90 -4.66 -24.52 4.90
CA VAL A 90 -3.29 -24.58 5.43
C VAL A 90 -3.31 -24.38 6.93
N ALA A 91 -4.05 -23.36 7.38
CA ALA A 91 -4.26 -23.07 8.80
C ALA A 91 -5.68 -22.55 9.03
N ALA A 92 -6.23 -22.88 10.18
CA ALA A 92 -7.47 -22.35 10.72
C ALA A 92 -7.34 -22.30 12.25
N GLU A 93 -8.39 -21.92 12.93
CA GLU A 93 -8.46 -21.96 14.38
C GLU A 93 -8.19 -23.39 14.90
N PRO A 94 -7.41 -23.57 15.99
CA PRO A 94 -6.83 -22.56 16.87
C PRO A 94 -5.41 -22.09 16.48
N HIS A 95 -4.96 -22.34 15.25
CA HIS A 95 -3.59 -21.99 14.82
C HIS A 95 -3.43 -20.54 14.37
N VAL A 96 -4.47 -19.91 13.79
CA VAL A 96 -4.40 -18.55 13.25
C VAL A 96 -5.70 -17.77 13.51
N PHE A 97 -5.60 -16.45 13.69
CA PHE A 97 -6.71 -15.55 13.99
C PHE A 97 -6.54 -14.23 13.23
N SER A 98 -7.61 -13.75 12.59
CA SER A 98 -7.69 -12.52 11.79
C SER A 98 -6.38 -12.14 11.06
N PRO A 99 -5.82 -13.04 10.22
CA PRO A 99 -4.54 -12.79 9.57
C PRO A 99 -4.66 -11.70 8.51
N VAL A 100 -3.74 -10.73 8.52
CA VAL A 100 -3.77 -9.58 7.58
C VAL A 100 -2.49 -9.40 6.77
N ALA A 101 -1.35 -9.86 7.29
CA ALA A 101 -0.07 -9.88 6.58
C ALA A 101 0.77 -11.08 7.03
N MET A 102 1.66 -11.56 6.15
CA MET A 102 2.59 -12.63 6.51
C MET A 102 3.93 -12.55 5.78
N SER A 103 4.92 -13.28 6.29
CA SER A 103 6.21 -13.53 5.63
C SER A 103 6.65 -14.98 5.85
N PHE A 104 7.28 -15.60 4.86
CA PHE A 104 7.86 -16.94 4.99
C PHE A 104 9.34 -16.84 5.37
N ASP A 105 9.78 -17.64 6.35
CA ASP A 105 11.21 -17.80 6.60
C ASP A 105 11.89 -18.80 5.66
N GLY A 106 13.20 -18.96 5.82
CA GLY A 106 14.01 -19.81 4.94
C GLY A 106 13.62 -21.29 4.98
N ASN A 107 12.89 -21.71 6.02
CA ASN A 107 12.37 -23.07 6.18
C ASN A 107 10.86 -23.14 5.92
N GLY A 108 10.24 -22.06 5.43
CA GLY A 108 8.84 -22.05 5.02
C GLY A 108 7.86 -21.94 6.19
N ARG A 109 8.32 -21.60 7.40
CA ARG A 109 7.40 -21.24 8.49
C ARG A 109 6.78 -19.88 8.18
N MET A 110 5.50 -19.72 8.49
CA MET A 110 4.78 -18.47 8.27
C MET A 110 4.85 -17.60 9.52
N TRP A 111 5.33 -16.38 9.37
CA TRP A 111 5.27 -15.32 10.38
C TRP A 111 4.09 -14.42 10.05
N VAL A 112 3.05 -14.44 10.87
CA VAL A 112 1.73 -13.88 10.57
C VAL A 112 1.40 -12.74 11.54
N ALA A 113 0.97 -11.61 10.99
CA ALA A 113 0.37 -10.50 11.71
C ALA A 113 -1.15 -10.76 11.87
N GLU A 114 -1.59 -10.88 13.12
CA GLU A 114 -2.97 -11.22 13.50
C GLU A 114 -3.67 -9.98 14.09
N MET A 115 -4.63 -9.41 13.36
CA MET A 115 -5.34 -8.17 13.74
C MET A 115 -6.58 -8.47 14.61
N ASN A 116 -6.40 -9.21 15.70
CA ASN A 116 -7.48 -9.79 16.51
C ASN A 116 -8.50 -8.79 17.09
N THR A 117 -8.11 -7.53 17.22
CA THR A 117 -8.93 -6.46 17.82
C THR A 117 -9.56 -5.55 16.78
N PHE A 118 -9.45 -5.83 15.48
CA PHE A 118 -10.16 -5.05 14.46
C PHE A 118 -11.67 -5.32 14.54
N MET A 119 -12.46 -4.26 14.67
CA MET A 119 -13.94 -4.32 14.70
C MET A 119 -14.52 -5.54 15.48
N PRO A 120 -14.16 -5.71 16.77
CA PRO A 120 -14.63 -6.84 17.58
C PRO A 120 -16.14 -6.82 17.78
N ASP A 121 -16.72 -5.61 17.70
CA ASP A 121 -18.14 -5.33 17.55
C ASP A 121 -18.33 -4.15 16.58
N LEU A 122 -19.58 -3.74 16.35
CA LEU A 122 -19.93 -2.67 15.40
C LEU A 122 -19.53 -1.27 15.85
N ASP A 123 -19.17 -1.09 17.12
CA ASP A 123 -18.72 0.19 17.66
C ASP A 123 -17.19 0.24 17.78
N GLY A 124 -16.51 -0.85 17.39
CA GLY A 124 -15.06 -1.04 17.52
C GLY A 124 -14.58 -0.85 18.96
N ASN A 125 -15.36 -1.32 19.93
CA ASN A 125 -14.98 -1.23 21.35
C ASN A 125 -13.72 -2.04 21.61
N ASN A 126 -12.78 -1.47 22.37
CA ASN A 126 -11.50 -2.10 22.70
C ASN A 126 -10.59 -2.40 21.49
N GLU A 127 -10.80 -1.76 20.36
CA GLU A 127 -9.98 -1.99 19.16
C GLU A 127 -8.50 -1.62 19.36
N GLU A 128 -8.24 -0.63 20.23
CA GLU A 128 -6.91 -0.11 20.54
C GLU A 128 -6.18 -0.87 21.67
N ILE A 129 -6.77 -1.93 22.23
CA ILE A 129 -6.04 -2.73 23.22
C ILE A 129 -4.92 -3.53 22.53
N PRO A 130 -3.73 -3.65 23.15
CA PRO A 130 -2.62 -4.40 22.58
C PRO A 130 -2.86 -5.91 22.72
N LYS A 131 -3.70 -6.49 21.87
CA LYS A 131 -3.97 -7.94 21.81
C LYS A 131 -3.85 -8.54 20.41
N GLY A 132 -3.36 -7.77 19.45
CA GLY A 132 -2.90 -8.32 18.18
C GLY A 132 -1.60 -9.10 18.38
N ASN A 133 -1.41 -10.14 17.57
CA ASN A 133 -0.26 -11.02 17.69
C ASN A 133 0.67 -10.94 16.47
N ILE A 134 1.92 -11.28 16.70
CA ILE A 134 2.79 -11.87 15.69
C ILE A 134 2.94 -13.35 16.02
N ALA A 135 2.46 -14.24 15.15
CA ALA A 135 2.50 -15.69 15.34
C ALA A 135 3.41 -16.38 14.32
N ILE A 136 4.07 -17.46 14.74
CA ILE A 136 4.87 -18.35 13.89
C ILE A 136 4.09 -19.64 13.72
N LEU A 137 3.78 -20.00 12.49
CA LEU A 137 3.04 -21.19 12.11
C LEU A 137 3.96 -22.15 11.36
N GLU A 138 3.93 -23.42 11.76
CA GLU A 138 4.81 -24.46 11.23
C GLU A 138 4.01 -25.72 10.89
N ASP A 139 4.28 -26.23 9.69
CA ASP A 139 4.04 -27.62 9.28
C ASP A 139 5.29 -28.43 9.64
N THR A 140 5.21 -29.27 10.66
CA THR A 140 6.34 -30.06 11.18
C THR A 140 6.47 -31.41 10.51
N ASN A 141 5.41 -31.92 9.87
CA ASN A 141 5.38 -33.25 9.25
C ASN A 141 5.48 -33.21 7.71
N GLY A 142 5.36 -32.03 7.09
CA GLY A 142 5.46 -31.80 5.66
C GLY A 142 4.21 -32.17 4.87
N ASP A 143 3.05 -32.32 5.50
CA ASP A 143 1.78 -32.68 4.84
C ASP A 143 1.06 -31.48 4.20
N GLY A 144 1.64 -30.28 4.33
CA GLY A 144 1.12 -29.03 3.81
C GLY A 144 0.11 -28.34 4.72
N LYS A 145 -0.05 -28.78 5.97
CA LYS A 145 -0.92 -28.17 6.98
C LYS A 145 -0.14 -27.77 8.23
N VAL A 146 -0.57 -26.70 8.86
CA VAL A 146 0.00 -26.25 10.13
C VAL A 146 -0.46 -27.17 11.26
N ASP A 147 0.51 -27.73 12.00
CA ASP A 147 0.29 -28.52 13.21
C ASP A 147 0.91 -27.87 14.47
N LYS A 148 1.66 -26.77 14.29
CA LYS A 148 2.34 -26.07 15.38
C LYS A 148 2.22 -24.56 15.25
N ARG A 149 1.86 -23.91 16.37
CA ARG A 149 1.79 -22.45 16.53
C ARG A 149 2.69 -22.01 17.68
N LYS A 150 3.38 -20.89 17.48
CA LYS A 150 4.05 -20.14 18.55
C LYS A 150 3.68 -18.66 18.45
N VAL A 151 3.19 -18.08 19.53
CA VAL A 151 3.00 -16.62 19.60
C VAL A 151 4.35 -15.97 19.94
N PHE A 152 4.87 -15.15 19.04
CA PHE A 152 6.15 -14.44 19.20
C PHE A 152 5.95 -13.09 19.91
N LEU A 153 4.92 -12.33 19.51
CA LEU A 153 4.45 -11.10 20.18
C LEU A 153 2.93 -11.20 20.38
N ASN A 154 2.42 -10.67 21.49
CA ASN A 154 0.99 -10.70 21.86
C ASN A 154 0.44 -9.37 22.38
N ASP A 155 1.20 -8.30 22.21
CA ASP A 155 0.97 -6.97 22.75
C ASP A 155 1.06 -5.90 21.65
N VAL A 156 0.59 -6.24 20.44
CA VAL A 156 0.62 -5.34 19.28
C VAL A 156 -0.77 -4.77 19.03
N ILE A 157 -0.87 -3.46 18.84
CA ILE A 157 -2.15 -2.81 18.53
C ILE A 157 -2.35 -2.81 17.02
N LEU A 158 -3.34 -3.57 16.54
CA LEU A 158 -3.71 -3.67 15.11
C LEU A 158 -2.49 -3.86 14.18
N PRO A 159 -1.76 -4.99 14.32
CA PRO A 159 -0.60 -5.26 13.49
C PRO A 159 -0.98 -5.32 12.00
N ARG A 160 -0.11 -4.81 11.13
CA ARG A 160 -0.45 -4.60 9.71
C ARG A 160 0.69 -4.78 8.72
N THR A 161 1.91 -4.93 9.23
CA THR A 161 3.11 -5.20 8.43
C THR A 161 3.96 -6.22 9.17
N ILE A 162 4.56 -7.16 8.44
CA ILE A 162 5.63 -8.03 8.94
C ILE A 162 6.57 -8.44 7.81
N VAL A 163 7.89 -8.30 8.02
CA VAL A 163 8.93 -8.83 7.14
C VAL A 163 10.12 -9.36 7.93
N LEU A 164 10.76 -10.40 7.41
CA LEU A 164 11.98 -10.96 7.99
C LEU A 164 13.21 -10.17 7.54
N VAL A 165 14.14 -9.91 8.46
CA VAL A 165 15.40 -9.22 8.23
C VAL A 165 16.53 -9.92 8.99
N LYS A 166 17.78 -9.58 8.69
CA LYS A 166 18.92 -10.13 9.43
C LYS A 166 18.79 -9.80 10.92
N GLY A 167 18.80 -10.84 11.74
CA GLY A 167 18.69 -10.75 13.20
C GLY A 167 17.27 -10.70 13.75
N GLY A 168 16.22 -10.60 12.92
CA GLY A 168 14.86 -10.56 13.46
C GLY A 168 13.77 -10.23 12.44
N ILE A 169 12.76 -9.50 12.90
CA ILE A 169 11.64 -9.03 12.08
C ILE A 169 11.51 -7.52 12.14
N LEU A 170 10.99 -6.93 11.07
CA LEU A 170 10.32 -5.65 11.12
C LEU A 170 8.82 -5.89 11.15
N TYR A 171 8.10 -5.16 11.99
CA TYR A 171 6.64 -5.19 12.02
C TYR A 171 6.10 -3.81 12.39
N ALA A 172 4.87 -3.53 11.98
CA ALA A 172 4.21 -2.26 12.33
C ALA A 172 2.92 -2.51 13.09
N ASP A 173 2.67 -1.65 14.08
CA ASP A 173 1.35 -1.46 14.69
C ASP A 173 0.57 -0.37 13.94
N GLN A 174 -0.53 0.13 14.51
CA GLN A 174 -1.31 1.23 13.91
C GLN A 174 -0.65 2.62 13.91
N THR A 175 0.60 2.75 14.35
CA THR A 175 1.33 4.03 14.47
C THR A 175 2.78 3.95 14.00
N GLN A 176 3.52 2.92 14.39
CA GLN A 176 4.98 2.88 14.36
C GLN A 176 5.50 1.60 13.69
N LEU A 177 6.70 1.71 13.12
CA LEU A 177 7.49 0.57 12.67
C LEU A 177 8.49 0.18 13.76
N TYR A 178 8.64 -1.11 14.01
CA TYR A 178 9.54 -1.66 15.02
C TYR A 178 10.47 -2.71 14.42
N PHE A 179 11.65 -2.84 15.02
CA PHE A 179 12.51 -4.01 14.90
C PHE A 179 12.35 -4.86 16.16
N ALA A 180 12.10 -6.16 15.98
CA ALA A 180 12.17 -7.14 17.05
C ALA A 180 13.22 -8.20 16.72
N GLU A 181 14.21 -8.33 17.58
CA GLU A 181 15.27 -9.31 17.46
C GLU A 181 14.74 -10.72 17.76
N VAL A 182 15.17 -11.67 16.95
CA VAL A 182 14.81 -13.09 17.09
C VAL A 182 16.08 -13.86 17.49
N LEU A 183 16.11 -14.27 18.76
CA LEU A 183 17.17 -15.10 19.33
C LEU A 183 16.90 -16.59 19.09
N ALA A 184 17.90 -17.43 19.39
CA ALA A 184 17.82 -18.88 19.25
C ALA A 184 16.56 -19.47 19.91
N GLY A 185 15.89 -20.39 19.21
CA GLY A 185 14.61 -20.95 19.63
C GLY A 185 13.43 -19.98 19.49
N ASP A 186 13.52 -19.04 18.54
CA ASP A 186 12.56 -17.97 18.25
C ASP A 186 12.18 -17.13 19.48
N LYS A 187 13.15 -16.83 20.36
CA LYS A 187 12.91 -16.02 21.56
C LYS A 187 13.02 -14.53 21.21
N LEU A 188 12.17 -13.71 21.81
CA LEU A 188 12.25 -12.25 21.66
C LEU A 188 13.54 -11.73 22.32
N GLY A 189 14.34 -11.00 21.55
CA GLY A 189 15.46 -10.20 22.03
C GLY A 189 15.04 -8.75 22.28
N VAL A 190 15.81 -7.80 21.76
CA VAL A 190 15.43 -6.38 21.80
C VAL A 190 14.20 -6.07 20.93
N ARG A 191 13.41 -5.09 21.35
CA ARG A 191 12.30 -4.50 20.58
C ARG A 191 12.50 -2.99 20.56
N GLU A 192 12.68 -2.41 19.39
CA GLU A 192 13.06 -1.00 19.21
C GLU A 192 12.18 -0.33 18.16
N VAL A 193 11.86 0.94 18.35
CA VAL A 193 11.17 1.76 17.34
C VAL A 193 12.15 2.11 16.23
N VAL A 194 11.75 1.84 14.99
CA VAL A 194 12.53 2.13 13.77
C VAL A 194 12.03 3.41 13.11
N ASP A 195 10.72 3.58 13.02
CA ASP A 195 10.09 4.79 12.50
C ASP A 195 8.86 5.14 13.35
N PRO A 196 8.91 6.23 14.14
CA PRO A 196 7.83 6.60 15.04
C PRO A 196 6.59 7.13 14.30
N THR A 197 6.69 7.42 13.00
CA THR A 197 5.60 8.03 12.22
C THR A 197 5.13 7.17 11.05
N TYR A 198 5.54 5.90 11.00
CA TYR A 198 5.24 4.98 9.90
C TYR A 198 3.76 4.95 9.49
N ALA A 199 2.85 4.86 10.47
CA ALA A 199 1.39 4.73 10.28
C ALA A 199 0.59 5.71 11.18
N GLN A 200 1.19 6.82 11.58
CA GLN A 200 0.61 7.76 12.55
C GLN A 200 -0.67 8.43 12.02
N GLY A 201 -1.67 8.58 12.90
CA GLY A 201 -2.89 9.37 12.64
C GLY A 201 -3.89 8.74 11.66
N GLY A 202 -5.07 9.34 11.56
CA GLY A 202 -6.12 8.95 10.61
C GLY A 202 -6.77 7.58 10.85
N SER A 203 -7.70 7.25 9.95
CA SER A 203 -8.46 6.00 9.95
C SER A 203 -7.57 4.77 9.81
N VAL A 204 -7.92 3.66 10.48
CA VAL A 204 -7.22 2.38 10.31
C VAL A 204 -7.22 1.89 8.85
N GLU A 205 -8.25 2.25 8.08
CA GLU A 205 -8.39 1.90 6.64
C GLU A 205 -7.42 2.65 5.73
N HIS A 206 -6.74 3.70 6.22
CA HIS A 206 -5.95 4.64 5.41
C HIS A 206 -4.50 4.81 5.86
N LYS A 207 -3.98 3.88 6.65
CA LYS A 207 -2.60 3.93 7.16
C LYS A 207 -1.61 3.13 6.32
N ALA A 208 -0.31 3.45 6.42
CA ALA A 208 0.76 2.80 5.65
C ALA A 208 0.95 1.31 5.97
N ASN A 209 0.95 0.40 5.00
CA ASN A 209 1.04 -1.04 5.27
C ASN A 209 1.88 -1.78 4.22
N GLY A 210 2.14 -3.06 4.50
CA GLY A 210 3.06 -3.88 3.72
C GLY A 210 4.52 -3.54 4.04
N MET A 211 5.46 -4.09 3.28
CA MET A 211 6.89 -3.74 3.22
C MET A 211 7.47 -4.64 2.12
N LEU A 212 7.08 -4.38 0.88
CA LEU A 212 7.50 -5.20 -0.25
C LEU A 212 8.99 -4.98 -0.54
N PHE A 213 9.81 -6.03 -0.44
CA PHE A 213 11.23 -5.97 -0.81
C PHE A 213 11.39 -5.93 -2.34
N GLY A 214 11.58 -4.74 -2.89
CA GLY A 214 11.71 -4.45 -4.31
C GLY A 214 12.99 -5.00 -4.93
N LEU A 215 12.99 -5.10 -6.26
CA LEU A 215 14.13 -5.57 -7.06
C LEU A 215 15.37 -4.68 -6.88
N ASP A 216 15.16 -3.38 -6.66
CA ASP A 216 16.19 -2.36 -6.41
C ASP A 216 16.67 -2.30 -4.96
N ASN A 217 16.31 -3.31 -4.17
CA ASN A 217 16.70 -3.53 -2.79
C ASN A 217 16.15 -2.48 -1.80
N TRP A 218 15.11 -1.74 -2.20
CA TRP A 218 14.29 -0.90 -1.32
C TRP A 218 13.02 -1.65 -0.86
N TYR A 219 12.49 -1.28 0.29
CA TYR A 219 11.18 -1.68 0.78
C TYR A 219 10.15 -0.60 0.46
N TYR A 220 9.03 -1.01 -0.13
CA TYR A 220 7.92 -0.15 -0.50
C TYR A 220 6.65 -0.49 0.29
N ASN A 221 5.79 0.51 0.49
CA ASN A 221 4.60 0.41 1.34
C ASN A 221 3.39 0.99 0.61
N ALA A 222 2.22 0.38 0.82
CA ALA A 222 0.95 0.98 0.43
C ALA A 222 0.58 2.10 1.42
N LYS A 223 -0.25 3.07 1.01
CA LYS A 223 -0.63 4.27 1.79
C LYS A 223 0.56 5.05 2.34
N SER A 224 1.66 5.08 1.60
CA SER A 224 2.88 5.77 2.00
C SER A 224 3.60 6.36 0.80
N ASP A 225 4.24 7.51 1.03
CA ASP A 225 5.25 8.12 0.17
C ASP A 225 6.68 7.87 0.70
N ARG A 226 6.84 6.89 1.60
CA ARG A 226 8.14 6.51 2.18
C ARG A 226 8.57 5.13 1.70
N ARG A 227 9.86 5.04 1.36
CA ARG A 227 10.57 3.78 1.09
C ARG A 227 11.78 3.64 2.02
N TYR A 228 12.16 2.40 2.30
CA TYR A 228 13.24 2.09 3.25
C TYR A 228 14.32 1.21 2.63
N LYS A 229 15.59 1.38 2.99
CA LYS A 229 16.68 0.49 2.54
C LYS A 229 17.53 0.07 3.74
N ILE A 230 17.69 -1.24 3.92
CA ILE A 230 18.60 -1.81 4.91
C ILE A 230 20.00 -1.84 4.31
N LEU A 231 20.97 -1.29 5.02
CA LEU A 231 22.34 -1.14 4.58
C LEU A 231 23.31 -1.74 5.61
N PRO A 232 24.49 -2.22 5.17
CA PRO A 232 25.60 -2.47 6.08
C PRO A 232 25.94 -1.21 6.90
N LEU A 233 26.43 -1.41 8.12
CA LEU A 233 26.64 -0.34 9.11
C LEU A 233 27.61 0.76 8.62
N ASP A 234 28.56 0.39 7.78
CA ASP A 234 29.64 1.20 7.22
C ASP A 234 29.34 1.75 5.81
N SER A 235 28.22 1.36 5.19
CA SER A 235 27.88 1.82 3.84
C SER A 235 27.42 3.29 3.82
N GLU A 236 27.68 3.99 2.72
CA GLU A 236 27.13 5.34 2.52
C GLU A 236 25.60 5.31 2.36
N LEU A 237 24.95 6.43 2.66
CA LEU A 237 23.52 6.58 2.41
C LEU A 237 23.27 6.88 0.92
N PRO A 238 22.22 6.31 0.31
CA PRO A 238 21.76 6.74 -1.01
C PRO A 238 21.46 8.25 -1.03
N ALA A 239 21.68 8.88 -2.18
CA ALA A 239 21.36 10.29 -2.37
C ALA A 239 19.88 10.58 -2.04
N GLY A 240 19.63 11.65 -1.28
CA GLY A 240 18.29 12.05 -0.85
C GLY A 240 17.66 11.16 0.24
N ALA A 241 18.43 10.25 0.84
CA ALA A 241 17.97 9.40 1.94
C ALA A 241 18.57 9.84 3.28
N GLU A 242 17.84 9.56 4.36
CA GLU A 242 18.24 9.83 5.74
C GLU A 242 18.38 8.53 6.53
N GLU A 243 19.39 8.43 7.39
CA GLU A 243 19.49 7.33 8.35
C GLU A 243 18.45 7.55 9.46
N ILE A 244 17.49 6.63 9.57
CA ILE A 244 16.41 6.73 10.57
C ILE A 244 16.61 5.79 11.75
N TYR A 245 17.43 4.75 11.59
CA TYR A 245 17.60 3.71 12.59
C TYR A 245 18.88 2.90 12.38
N ARG A 246 19.44 2.37 13.46
CA ARG A 246 20.63 1.52 13.47
C ARG A 246 20.58 0.52 14.62
N ASN A 247 20.97 -0.73 14.35
CA ASN A 247 21.20 -1.76 15.37
C ASN A 247 22.56 -2.44 15.16
N ARG A 248 22.79 -3.58 15.83
CA ARG A 248 24.06 -4.33 15.74
C ARG A 248 24.30 -5.03 14.40
N TYR A 249 23.28 -5.18 13.57
CA TYR A 249 23.32 -5.94 12.32
C TYR A 249 23.41 -5.04 11.08
N TRP A 250 22.70 -3.91 11.09
CA TRP A 250 22.51 -3.05 9.93
C TRP A 250 21.97 -1.67 10.34
N LYS A 251 21.92 -0.75 9.37
CA LYS A 251 21.24 0.55 9.49
C LYS A 251 20.14 0.69 8.45
N MET A 252 19.14 1.52 8.73
CA MET A 252 18.00 1.79 7.85
C MET A 252 18.08 3.21 7.29
N ALA A 253 18.03 3.33 5.97
CA ALA A 253 17.80 4.59 5.28
C ALA A 253 16.31 4.74 4.93
N SER A 254 15.78 5.96 4.99
CA SER A 254 14.44 6.35 4.53
C SER A 254 14.57 7.39 3.43
N ALA A 255 13.74 7.29 2.39
CA ALA A 255 13.65 8.29 1.33
C ALA A 255 12.20 8.43 0.86
N THR A 256 11.90 9.52 0.15
CA THR A 256 10.59 9.74 -0.46
C THR A 256 10.42 8.89 -1.73
N THR A 257 9.17 8.55 -2.02
CA THR A 257 8.73 7.84 -3.21
C THR A 257 7.30 8.25 -3.55
N GLU A 258 6.80 7.86 -4.71
CA GLU A 258 5.41 8.12 -5.11
C GLU A 258 4.43 7.45 -4.13
N TYR A 259 3.33 8.14 -3.82
CA TYR A 259 2.30 7.63 -2.92
C TYR A 259 1.46 6.57 -3.62
N ARG A 260 1.38 5.35 -3.05
CA ARG A 260 0.77 4.20 -3.74
C ARG A 260 -0.29 3.49 -2.91
N GLY A 261 -1.39 3.14 -3.58
CA GLY A 261 -2.36 2.15 -3.14
C GLY A 261 -3.00 2.36 -1.76
N GLN A 262 -3.84 1.40 -1.39
CA GLN A 262 -4.56 1.37 -0.12
C GLN A 262 -4.12 0.22 0.79
N TRP A 263 -4.12 -1.02 0.28
CA TRP A 263 -3.78 -2.19 1.08
C TRP A 263 -3.02 -3.23 0.27
N GLY A 264 -1.83 -3.58 0.74
CA GLY A 264 -0.94 -4.53 0.08
C GLY A 264 -0.31 -4.00 -1.21
N MET A 265 0.76 -4.68 -1.62
CA MET A 265 1.53 -4.36 -2.81
C MET A 265 2.26 -5.61 -3.31
N SER A 266 2.49 -5.69 -4.60
CA SER A 266 3.32 -6.73 -5.23
C SER A 266 4.19 -6.14 -6.33
N MET A 267 5.04 -6.98 -6.93
CA MET A 267 5.86 -6.61 -8.07
C MET A 267 5.92 -7.75 -9.08
N ASP A 268 6.20 -7.41 -10.34
CA ASP A 268 6.55 -8.38 -11.36
C ASP A 268 8.03 -8.82 -11.25
N ASP A 269 8.53 -9.54 -12.26
CA ASP A 269 9.94 -9.96 -12.32
C ASP A 269 10.93 -8.84 -12.65
N TYR A 270 10.41 -7.67 -13.04
CA TYR A 270 11.20 -6.54 -13.54
C TYR A 270 11.23 -5.39 -12.52
N GLY A 271 10.68 -5.60 -11.32
CA GLY A 271 10.66 -4.63 -10.24
C GLY A 271 9.63 -3.51 -10.42
N ARG A 272 8.65 -3.70 -11.31
CA ARG A 272 7.54 -2.77 -11.47
C ARG A 272 6.49 -3.05 -10.40
N LEU A 273 5.96 -2.00 -9.81
CA LEU A 273 5.08 -2.10 -8.66
C LEU A 273 3.63 -2.23 -9.09
N PHE A 274 2.90 -3.07 -8.37
CA PHE A 274 1.46 -3.25 -8.52
C PHE A 274 0.78 -3.07 -7.16
N HIS A 275 -0.27 -2.26 -7.14
CA HIS A 275 -1.02 -1.90 -5.93
C HIS A 275 -2.51 -1.78 -6.23
N THR A 276 -3.35 -1.62 -5.21
CA THR A 276 -4.81 -1.51 -5.36
C THR A 276 -5.36 -0.26 -4.69
N TRP A 277 -6.50 0.21 -5.19
CA TRP A 277 -7.42 1.07 -4.45
C TRP A 277 -8.71 0.28 -4.24
N ASN A 278 -9.45 0.57 -3.18
CA ASN A 278 -10.64 -0.19 -2.80
C ASN A 278 -11.65 -0.42 -3.94
N SER A 279 -11.87 0.57 -4.80
CA SER A 279 -12.85 0.50 -5.89
C SER A 279 -12.26 0.11 -7.26
N ALA A 280 -11.06 -0.45 -7.29
CA ALA A 280 -10.36 -0.80 -8.52
C ALA A 280 -9.59 -2.12 -8.38
N PRO A 281 -9.39 -2.87 -9.47
CA PRO A 281 -8.48 -4.02 -9.46
C PRO A 281 -7.03 -3.58 -9.18
N ALA A 282 -6.10 -4.55 -9.23
CA ALA A 282 -4.69 -4.24 -9.31
C ALA A 282 -4.40 -3.16 -10.39
N GLN A 283 -3.55 -2.23 -10.04
CA GLN A 283 -3.01 -1.19 -10.91
C GLN A 283 -1.50 -1.36 -10.99
N GLY A 284 -0.93 -1.18 -12.18
CA GLY A 284 0.51 -1.34 -12.43
C GLY A 284 1.19 -0.05 -12.85
N GLU A 285 2.41 0.16 -12.35
CA GLU A 285 3.30 1.22 -12.83
C GLU A 285 4.20 0.68 -13.95
N TYR A 286 4.14 1.27 -15.14
CA TYR A 286 4.92 0.77 -16.28
C TYR A 286 6.44 0.90 -16.09
N LEU A 287 6.87 1.92 -15.34
CA LEU A 287 8.26 2.14 -14.98
C LEU A 287 8.58 1.55 -13.61
N ARG A 288 9.87 1.29 -13.37
CA ARG A 288 10.35 1.00 -12.00
C ARG A 288 10.14 2.23 -11.10
N PRO A 289 9.92 2.04 -9.79
CA PRO A 289 9.66 3.13 -8.86
C PRO A 289 10.73 4.22 -8.91
N ASN A 290 10.34 5.47 -8.68
CA ASN A 290 11.22 6.64 -8.68
C ASN A 290 11.91 6.96 -10.02
N SER A 291 11.55 6.31 -11.13
CA SER A 291 12.19 6.56 -12.44
C SER A 291 11.98 7.98 -12.97
N LEU A 292 10.80 8.58 -12.74
CA LEU A 292 10.49 9.93 -13.23
C LEU A 292 10.90 11.07 -12.28
N ASN A 293 11.41 10.73 -11.09
CA ASN A 293 11.75 11.67 -10.02
C ASN A 293 13.27 11.92 -9.91
N LYS A 294 13.99 11.88 -11.04
CA LYS A 294 15.44 12.16 -11.07
C LYS A 294 15.79 13.62 -11.31
N ASN A 295 14.86 14.41 -11.85
CA ASN A 295 15.04 15.84 -12.03
C ASN A 295 14.45 16.61 -10.85
N PRO A 296 15.25 17.18 -9.93
CA PRO A 296 14.72 17.89 -8.76
C PRO A 296 13.97 19.18 -9.14
N GLY A 297 14.14 19.69 -10.37
CA GLY A 297 13.44 20.86 -10.87
C GLY A 297 12.04 20.57 -11.43
N LEU A 298 11.61 19.31 -11.49
CA LEU A 298 10.30 18.93 -12.04
C LEU A 298 9.74 17.73 -11.28
N VAL A 299 8.56 17.89 -10.68
CA VAL A 299 7.87 16.78 -10.02
C VAL A 299 7.02 16.05 -11.04
N GLN A 300 7.27 14.75 -11.21
CA GLN A 300 6.53 13.90 -12.13
C GLN A 300 6.03 12.67 -11.39
N GLU A 301 4.75 12.39 -11.51
CA GLU A 301 4.15 11.19 -10.93
C GLU A 301 4.10 10.07 -11.97
N ILE A 302 4.48 8.86 -11.57
CA ILE A 302 4.30 7.67 -12.39
C ILE A 302 2.81 7.30 -12.31
N LYS A 303 2.07 7.49 -13.41
CA LYS A 303 0.66 7.12 -13.49
C LYS A 303 0.52 5.59 -13.45
N ALA A 304 -0.17 5.07 -12.44
CA ALA A 304 -0.54 3.66 -12.38
C ALA A 304 -1.76 3.38 -13.28
N GLN A 305 -1.76 2.23 -13.96
CA GLN A 305 -2.79 1.84 -14.92
C GLN A 305 -3.60 0.66 -14.41
N SER A 306 -4.93 0.75 -14.55
CA SER A 306 -5.84 -0.32 -14.13
C SER A 306 -5.64 -1.59 -14.96
N ILE A 307 -5.47 -2.72 -14.29
CA ILE A 307 -5.42 -4.04 -14.92
C ILE A 307 -6.87 -4.55 -15.04
N GLY A 308 -7.61 -3.99 -16.01
CA GLY A 308 -8.98 -4.39 -16.36
C GLY A 308 -10.07 -3.47 -15.79
N GLY A 309 -11.34 -3.79 -16.05
CA GLY A 309 -12.49 -2.98 -15.62
C GLY A 309 -12.88 -3.19 -14.15
N ASN A 310 -13.79 -2.42 -13.57
CA ASN A 310 -14.13 -2.60 -12.14
C ASN A 310 -15.11 -3.74 -11.86
N GLN A 311 -15.69 -4.33 -12.90
CA GLN A 311 -16.75 -5.32 -12.78
C GLN A 311 -16.26 -6.64 -12.18
N ILE A 312 -17.11 -7.24 -11.34
CA ILE A 312 -16.87 -8.51 -10.64
C ILE A 312 -18.13 -9.40 -10.66
N TYR A 313 -17.96 -10.68 -10.32
CA TYR A 313 -19.01 -11.70 -10.43
C TYR A 313 -19.14 -12.56 -9.16
N PRO A 314 -19.81 -12.05 -8.10
CA PRO A 314 -19.96 -12.76 -6.84
C PRO A 314 -20.84 -14.03 -6.94
N ALA A 315 -20.54 -15.03 -6.12
CA ALA A 315 -21.31 -16.27 -6.03
C ALA A 315 -22.63 -16.13 -5.26
N ARG A 316 -22.81 -15.03 -4.51
CA ARG A 316 -23.95 -14.78 -3.61
C ARG A 316 -24.36 -13.32 -3.66
N ILE A 317 -25.55 -13.01 -3.14
CA ILE A 317 -25.96 -11.62 -2.90
C ILE A 317 -25.11 -10.98 -1.77
N ASN A 318 -24.86 -9.67 -1.83
CA ASN A 318 -23.91 -8.97 -0.98
C ASN A 318 -24.54 -7.81 -0.17
N PRO A 319 -25.55 -8.04 0.68
CA PRO A 319 -26.14 -6.99 1.51
C PRO A 319 -25.20 -6.53 2.64
N GLY A 320 -24.12 -7.28 2.94
CA GLY A 320 -23.06 -6.87 3.87
C GLY A 320 -22.08 -5.84 3.30
N VAL A 321 -22.39 -5.18 2.18
CA VAL A 321 -21.60 -4.08 1.59
C VAL A 321 -22.12 -2.76 2.14
N ASN A 322 -21.23 -1.90 2.65
CA ASN A 322 -21.61 -0.72 3.42
C ASN A 322 -22.58 0.23 2.71
N ARG A 323 -22.42 0.40 1.39
CA ARG A 323 -23.24 1.28 0.56
C ARG A 323 -24.17 0.52 -0.39
N ALA A 324 -24.52 -0.72 -0.08
CA ALA A 324 -25.39 -1.53 -0.94
C ALA A 324 -26.78 -0.91 -1.20
N TYR A 325 -27.26 -0.01 -0.35
CA TYR A 325 -28.50 0.75 -0.55
C TYR A 325 -28.44 1.77 -1.69
N LEU A 326 -27.24 2.18 -2.13
CA LEU A 326 -27.11 3.11 -3.25
C LEU A 326 -27.46 2.43 -4.58
N PRO A 327 -28.16 3.15 -5.49
CA PRO A 327 -28.38 2.67 -6.84
C PRO A 327 -27.09 2.22 -7.52
N GLU A 328 -27.18 1.20 -8.36
CA GLU A 328 -26.05 0.67 -9.16
C GLU A 328 -24.88 0.07 -8.36
N THR A 329 -24.99 -0.02 -7.03
CA THR A 329 -24.03 -0.80 -6.23
C THR A 329 -24.30 -2.29 -6.38
N LEU A 330 -25.57 -2.68 -6.20
CA LEU A 330 -26.02 -4.06 -6.40
C LEU A 330 -26.83 -4.18 -7.69
N VAL A 331 -26.79 -5.36 -8.31
CA VAL A 331 -27.68 -5.70 -9.43
C VAL A 331 -29.14 -5.59 -8.96
N ALA A 332 -29.95 -4.77 -9.65
CA ALA A 332 -31.30 -4.45 -9.21
C ALA A 332 -32.35 -5.55 -9.52
N THR A 333 -32.17 -6.29 -10.62
CA THR A 333 -33.19 -7.21 -11.15
C THR A 333 -32.58 -8.48 -11.75
N GLY A 334 -33.43 -9.49 -11.99
CA GLY A 334 -33.04 -10.73 -12.64
C GLY A 334 -32.31 -11.73 -11.72
N PRO A 335 -31.69 -12.78 -12.28
CA PRO A 335 -31.13 -13.90 -11.50
C PRO A 335 -29.91 -13.51 -10.66
N ASN A 336 -29.27 -12.37 -10.96
CA ASN A 336 -28.13 -11.85 -10.22
C ASN A 336 -28.52 -10.74 -9.23
N LYS A 337 -29.82 -10.49 -9.02
CA LYS A 337 -30.32 -9.45 -8.11
C LYS A 337 -29.63 -9.54 -6.74
N GLY A 338 -29.14 -8.41 -6.24
CA GLY A 338 -28.47 -8.29 -4.95
C GLY A 338 -26.98 -8.62 -4.94
N LYS A 339 -26.39 -9.03 -6.08
CA LYS A 339 -24.94 -9.23 -6.20
C LYS A 339 -24.22 -7.90 -6.42
N LEU A 340 -23.04 -7.75 -5.85
CA LEU A 340 -22.19 -6.57 -6.04
C LEU A 340 -21.72 -6.47 -7.50
N ILE A 341 -21.77 -5.27 -8.08
CA ILE A 341 -21.45 -5.04 -9.49
C ILE A 341 -19.94 -4.79 -9.69
N ASN A 342 -19.35 -3.93 -8.87
CA ASN A 342 -17.98 -3.45 -9.02
C ASN A 342 -17.16 -3.71 -7.74
N PHE A 343 -15.82 -3.70 -7.86
CA PHE A 343 -14.94 -3.62 -6.70
C PHE A 343 -15.35 -2.47 -5.77
N THR A 344 -15.28 -2.74 -4.46
CA THR A 344 -15.52 -1.75 -3.40
C THR A 344 -14.54 -1.87 -2.24
N ALA A 345 -13.84 -3.00 -2.11
CA ALA A 345 -12.85 -3.24 -1.06
C ALA A 345 -11.64 -4.03 -1.55
N ALA A 346 -11.27 -3.91 -2.84
CA ALA A 346 -10.06 -4.52 -3.39
C ALA A 346 -8.85 -4.28 -2.47
N SER A 347 -8.13 -5.37 -2.19
CA SER A 347 -7.08 -5.38 -1.16
C SER A 347 -5.79 -6.02 -1.70
N GLY A 348 -5.03 -6.75 -0.88
CA GLY A 348 -3.64 -7.10 -1.18
C GLY A 348 -3.47 -8.04 -2.37
N SER A 349 -3.33 -7.46 -3.57
CA SER A 349 -3.15 -8.18 -4.83
C SER A 349 -1.75 -8.72 -5.01
N VAL A 350 -1.63 -9.81 -5.77
CA VAL A 350 -0.34 -10.37 -6.19
C VAL A 350 -0.26 -10.49 -7.71
N VAL A 351 0.86 -10.06 -8.29
CA VAL A 351 1.30 -10.56 -9.60
C VAL A 351 1.94 -11.93 -9.37
N TYR A 352 1.32 -12.97 -9.90
CA TYR A 352 1.74 -14.35 -9.63
C TYR A 352 3.06 -14.67 -10.32
N ARG A 353 4.04 -15.12 -9.54
CA ARG A 353 5.38 -15.51 -10.03
C ARG A 353 5.80 -16.88 -9.51
N GLY A 354 4.82 -17.71 -9.15
CA GLY A 354 5.04 -19.09 -8.74
C GLY A 354 5.18 -20.02 -9.95
N ASP A 355 5.70 -21.21 -9.71
CA ASP A 355 5.93 -22.27 -10.71
C ASP A 355 4.94 -23.44 -10.59
N GLN A 356 3.86 -23.25 -9.82
CA GLN A 356 2.90 -24.29 -9.51
C GLN A 356 1.66 -24.23 -10.42
N PHE A 357 1.26 -23.05 -10.91
CA PHE A 357 0.21 -22.94 -11.93
C PHE A 357 0.77 -23.18 -13.35
N PRO A 358 -0.10 -23.55 -14.31
CA PRO A 358 0.24 -23.50 -15.73
C PRO A 358 0.81 -22.15 -16.18
N ALA A 359 1.62 -22.16 -17.24
CA ALA A 359 2.41 -21.00 -17.67
C ALA A 359 1.55 -19.77 -18.01
N GLU A 360 0.31 -19.96 -18.47
CA GLU A 360 -0.63 -18.89 -18.78
C GLU A 360 -1.07 -18.05 -17.57
N PHE A 361 -0.84 -18.55 -16.34
CA PHE A 361 -1.09 -17.81 -15.10
C PHE A 361 0.15 -17.06 -14.58
N TYR A 362 1.33 -17.34 -15.13
CA TYR A 362 2.54 -16.62 -14.74
C TYR A 362 2.44 -15.15 -15.19
N GLY A 363 2.63 -14.22 -14.26
CA GLY A 363 2.46 -12.78 -14.50
C GLY A 363 0.99 -12.29 -14.45
N VAL A 364 0.04 -13.14 -14.06
CA VAL A 364 -1.36 -12.73 -13.86
C VAL A 364 -1.52 -11.98 -12.55
N ALA A 365 -2.32 -10.91 -12.56
CA ALA A 365 -2.71 -10.19 -11.37
C ALA A 365 -3.94 -10.87 -10.72
N PHE A 366 -3.77 -11.32 -9.48
CA PHE A 366 -4.85 -11.81 -8.64
C PHE A 366 -5.24 -10.74 -7.63
N THR A 367 -6.52 -10.39 -7.55
CA THR A 367 -7.03 -9.31 -6.68
C THR A 367 -8.13 -9.83 -5.78
N PRO A 368 -7.94 -9.83 -4.45
CA PRO A 368 -9.00 -10.19 -3.52
C PRO A 368 -10.03 -9.06 -3.38
N GLU A 369 -11.31 -9.42 -3.32
CA GLU A 369 -12.42 -8.52 -3.02
C GLU A 369 -13.19 -9.07 -1.81
N PRO A 370 -12.79 -8.70 -0.58
CA PRO A 370 -13.37 -9.20 0.64
C PRO A 370 -14.85 -8.86 0.77
N ALA A 371 -15.32 -7.69 0.30
CA ALA A 371 -16.72 -7.31 0.42
C ALA A 371 -17.64 -8.21 -0.42
N ALA A 372 -17.12 -8.73 -1.54
CA ALA A 372 -17.82 -9.63 -2.45
C ALA A 372 -17.49 -11.12 -2.27
N ASN A 373 -16.61 -11.47 -1.31
CA ASN A 373 -16.23 -12.83 -0.97
C ASN A 373 -15.55 -13.59 -2.14
N LEU A 374 -14.68 -12.92 -2.91
CA LEU A 374 -14.08 -13.48 -4.12
C LEU A 374 -12.62 -13.06 -4.32
N ILE A 375 -11.97 -13.71 -5.28
CA ILE A 375 -10.66 -13.33 -5.83
C ILE A 375 -10.81 -13.28 -7.34
N SER A 376 -10.43 -12.16 -7.95
CA SER A 376 -10.41 -11.96 -9.40
C SER A 376 -9.03 -12.25 -9.99
N ALA A 377 -8.99 -12.65 -11.26
CA ALA A 377 -7.74 -12.98 -11.98
C ALA A 377 -7.72 -12.32 -13.36
N ARG A 378 -6.67 -11.55 -13.63
CA ARG A 378 -6.56 -10.71 -14.83
C ARG A 378 -5.18 -10.76 -15.43
N ARG A 379 -5.12 -11.01 -16.73
CA ARG A 379 -3.89 -11.00 -17.51
C ARG A 379 -3.40 -9.56 -17.63
N ILE A 380 -2.15 -9.32 -17.27
CA ILE A 380 -1.48 -8.06 -17.56
C ILE A 380 -0.97 -8.13 -18.99
N ILE A 381 -1.33 -7.13 -19.79
CA ILE A 381 -0.87 -6.99 -21.17
C ILE A 381 -0.06 -5.70 -21.26
N GLU A 382 1.13 -5.84 -21.83
CA GLU A 382 2.13 -4.80 -21.91
C GLU A 382 2.33 -4.35 -23.36
N GLU A 383 2.12 -3.07 -23.64
CA GLU A 383 2.22 -2.50 -24.99
C GLU A 383 2.79 -1.08 -24.92
N GLN A 384 4.00 -0.87 -25.46
CA GLN A 384 4.64 0.43 -25.74
C GLN A 384 4.44 1.53 -24.67
N GLY A 385 4.85 1.27 -23.42
CA GLY A 385 4.73 2.27 -22.35
C GLY A 385 3.44 2.18 -21.55
N GLN A 386 2.55 1.24 -21.86
CA GLN A 386 1.25 1.07 -21.21
C GLN A 386 1.01 -0.37 -20.75
N PHE A 387 0.23 -0.48 -19.70
CA PHE A 387 -0.46 -1.67 -19.28
C PHE A 387 -1.95 -1.57 -19.57
N ARG A 388 -2.53 -2.73 -19.89
CA ARG A 388 -3.96 -2.98 -19.82
C ARG A 388 -4.19 -4.34 -19.16
N GLY A 389 -5.42 -4.58 -18.73
CA GLY A 389 -5.81 -5.88 -18.19
C GLY A 389 -6.91 -6.54 -19.02
N GLU A 390 -6.94 -7.86 -18.98
CA GLU A 390 -8.00 -8.69 -19.55
C GLU A 390 -8.44 -9.72 -18.50
N GLU A 391 -9.73 -9.84 -18.25
CA GLU A 391 -10.30 -10.86 -17.37
C GLU A 391 -10.02 -12.25 -17.95
N ILE A 392 -9.43 -13.15 -17.15
CA ILE A 392 -9.14 -14.53 -17.62
C ILE A 392 -10.43 -15.32 -17.79
N TYR A 393 -11.43 -15.01 -16.96
CA TYR A 393 -12.74 -15.64 -16.97
C TYR A 393 -13.81 -14.57 -17.17
N PRO A 394 -14.22 -14.31 -18.43
CA PRO A 394 -15.31 -13.38 -18.69
C PRO A 394 -16.56 -13.83 -17.92
N GLN A 395 -17.13 -12.94 -17.10
CA GLN A 395 -18.31 -13.24 -16.27
C GLN A 395 -18.10 -14.27 -15.15
N GLY A 396 -16.87 -14.45 -14.70
CA GLY A 396 -16.56 -15.31 -13.57
C GLY A 396 -15.31 -14.88 -12.83
N GLU A 397 -15.04 -15.55 -11.72
CA GLU A 397 -13.88 -15.27 -10.87
C GLU A 397 -13.05 -16.53 -10.69
N ILE A 398 -11.77 -16.38 -10.35
CA ILE A 398 -10.91 -17.56 -10.08
C ILE A 398 -11.43 -18.33 -8.86
N LEU A 399 -11.95 -17.60 -7.88
CA LEU A 399 -12.57 -18.12 -6.67
C LEU A 399 -13.68 -17.18 -6.24
N ALA A 400 -14.89 -17.69 -6.02
CA ALA A 400 -15.98 -16.96 -5.37
C ALA A 400 -16.67 -17.84 -4.32
N SER A 401 -16.94 -17.30 -3.14
CA SER A 401 -17.54 -18.06 -2.03
C SER A 401 -18.99 -17.62 -1.75
N THR A 402 -19.83 -18.58 -1.35
CA THR A 402 -21.16 -18.29 -0.79
C THR A 402 -21.14 -18.03 0.72
N ASP A 403 -19.99 -18.22 1.39
CA ASP A 403 -19.78 -17.87 2.79
C ASP A 403 -19.48 -16.35 2.91
N GLU A 404 -20.35 -15.60 3.59
CA GLU A 404 -20.14 -14.15 3.74
C GLU A 404 -18.92 -13.80 4.59
N ARG A 405 -18.51 -14.72 5.46
CA ARG A 405 -17.39 -14.49 6.38
C ARG A 405 -16.06 -14.73 5.70
N PHE A 406 -16.03 -15.31 4.50
CA PHE A 406 -14.81 -15.39 3.69
C PHE A 406 -14.40 -13.99 3.23
N ARG A 407 -13.41 -13.40 3.91
CA ARG A 407 -12.87 -12.06 3.68
C ARG A 407 -11.37 -12.18 3.33
N PRO A 408 -11.04 -12.56 2.08
CA PRO A 408 -9.66 -12.54 1.63
C PRO A 408 -9.14 -11.09 1.62
N VAL A 409 -8.08 -10.80 2.38
CA VAL A 409 -7.53 -9.43 2.50
C VAL A 409 -6.14 -9.29 1.93
N ASN A 410 -5.43 -10.41 1.71
CA ASN A 410 -4.07 -10.37 1.21
C ASN A 410 -3.67 -11.70 0.56
N LEU A 411 -2.86 -11.62 -0.50
CA LEU A 411 -2.41 -12.76 -1.30
C LEU A 411 -0.89 -12.82 -1.37
N TYR A 412 -0.33 -14.03 -1.38
CA TYR A 412 1.12 -14.25 -1.48
C TYR A 412 1.45 -15.42 -2.39
N THR A 413 2.50 -15.28 -3.20
CA THR A 413 3.16 -16.43 -3.82
C THR A 413 3.97 -17.16 -2.75
N ALA A 414 3.69 -18.44 -2.53
CA ALA A 414 4.31 -19.23 -1.48
C ALA A 414 5.59 -19.96 -1.94
N PRO A 415 6.41 -20.48 -1.01
CA PRO A 415 7.60 -21.28 -1.34
C PRO A 415 7.29 -22.53 -2.16
N ASP A 416 6.09 -23.11 -1.99
CA ASP A 416 5.62 -24.27 -2.75
C ASP A 416 5.10 -23.89 -4.16
N GLY A 417 5.22 -22.61 -4.53
CA GLY A 417 4.80 -22.05 -5.81
C GLY A 417 3.32 -21.75 -5.89
N SER A 418 2.49 -22.16 -4.92
CA SER A 418 1.04 -21.91 -4.93
C SER A 418 0.69 -20.48 -4.51
N LEU A 419 -0.61 -20.15 -4.56
CA LEU A 419 -1.15 -18.87 -4.09
C LEU A 419 -1.76 -19.05 -2.70
N TYR A 420 -1.21 -18.37 -1.70
CA TYR A 420 -1.76 -18.36 -0.34
C TYR A 420 -2.70 -17.17 -0.15
N ILE A 421 -3.82 -17.44 0.52
CA ILE A 421 -4.91 -16.50 0.75
C ILE A 421 -5.03 -16.28 2.27
N LEU A 422 -4.84 -15.04 2.71
CA LEU A 422 -5.13 -14.64 4.09
C LEU A 422 -6.59 -14.23 4.16
N ASP A 423 -7.39 -15.06 4.80
CA ASP A 423 -8.80 -14.82 5.07
C ASP A 423 -8.94 -14.41 6.53
N MET A 424 -9.37 -13.17 6.79
CA MET A 424 -9.66 -12.73 8.16
C MET A 424 -10.75 -13.57 8.82
N TYR A 425 -11.57 -14.25 8.03
CA TYR A 425 -12.77 -14.98 8.41
C TYR A 425 -13.70 -14.16 9.33
N HIS A 426 -14.13 -13.01 8.81
CA HIS A 426 -14.67 -11.91 9.60
C HIS A 426 -16.05 -11.47 9.08
N GLY A 427 -16.98 -11.14 9.97
CA GLY A 427 -18.33 -10.78 9.54
C GLY A 427 -18.44 -9.36 9.00
N VAL A 428 -17.64 -8.42 9.52
CA VAL A 428 -17.71 -6.98 9.20
C VAL A 428 -16.35 -6.49 8.77
N ILE A 429 -16.18 -6.04 7.53
CA ILE A 429 -14.88 -5.54 7.03
C ILE A 429 -14.78 -4.01 7.03
N GLN A 430 -15.90 -3.31 7.25
CA GLN A 430 -15.95 -1.85 7.35
C GLN A 430 -15.61 -1.40 8.78
N HIS A 431 -14.76 -0.40 8.91
CA HIS A 431 -14.46 0.25 10.19
C HIS A 431 -15.60 1.15 10.68
N LYS A 432 -15.69 1.32 12.00
CA LYS A 432 -16.71 2.14 12.68
C LYS A 432 -16.80 3.58 12.16
N GLU A 433 -15.70 4.14 11.67
CA GLU A 433 -15.65 5.51 11.14
C GLU A 433 -16.49 5.72 9.89
N TYR A 434 -16.77 4.65 9.15
CA TYR A 434 -17.55 4.70 7.90
C TYR A 434 -18.81 3.83 7.96
N LEU A 435 -19.11 3.20 9.09
CA LEU A 435 -20.26 2.30 9.24
C LEU A 435 -21.59 3.06 9.11
N THR A 436 -22.44 2.62 8.19
CA THR A 436 -23.79 3.15 7.99
C THR A 436 -24.83 2.43 8.86
N SER A 437 -25.96 3.07 9.11
CA SER A 437 -27.14 2.47 9.74
C SER A 437 -27.63 1.24 8.96
N TYR A 438 -27.62 1.32 7.63
CA TYR A 438 -27.91 0.18 6.76
C TYR A 438 -27.01 -1.02 7.09
N LEU A 439 -25.68 -0.84 7.06
CA LEU A 439 -24.76 -1.96 7.29
C LEU A 439 -24.84 -2.48 8.72
N ARG A 440 -25.09 -1.61 9.70
CA ARG A 440 -25.35 -2.02 11.09
C ARG A 440 -26.53 -2.97 11.16
N GLU A 441 -27.68 -2.59 10.61
CA GLU A 441 -28.88 -3.43 10.61
C GLU A 441 -28.64 -4.77 9.90
N GLN A 442 -27.98 -4.74 8.73
CA GLN A 442 -27.58 -5.95 8.02
C GLN A 442 -26.63 -6.84 8.83
N SER A 443 -25.78 -6.25 9.67
CA SER A 443 -24.82 -6.99 10.50
C SER A 443 -25.43 -7.54 11.79
N GLU A 444 -26.39 -6.85 12.37
CA GLU A 444 -27.10 -7.29 13.58
C GLU A 444 -28.09 -8.41 13.27
N SER A 445 -28.94 -8.21 12.26
CA SER A 445 -29.95 -9.20 11.83
C SER A 445 -29.36 -10.56 11.47
N ARG A 446 -28.11 -10.59 10.98
CA ARG A 446 -27.40 -11.80 10.55
C ARG A 446 -26.22 -12.18 11.45
N GLN A 447 -26.11 -11.51 12.62
CA GLN A 447 -25.10 -11.76 13.65
C GLN A 447 -23.63 -11.70 13.16
N LEU A 448 -23.36 -10.89 12.12
CA LEU A 448 -22.02 -10.76 11.54
C LEU A 448 -21.00 -10.19 12.52
N HIS A 449 -21.42 -9.34 13.44
CA HIS A 449 -20.56 -8.76 14.48
C HIS A 449 -20.10 -9.75 15.56
N LYS A 450 -20.53 -11.03 15.52
CA LYS A 450 -20.09 -12.06 16.46
C LYS A 450 -18.86 -12.80 15.96
N HIS A 451 -18.01 -13.22 16.90
CA HIS A 451 -16.82 -14.06 16.71
C HIS A 451 -15.65 -13.43 15.93
N ASN A 452 -15.73 -12.14 15.64
CA ASN A 452 -14.75 -11.36 14.90
C ASN A 452 -13.31 -11.50 15.44
N SER A 453 -13.12 -11.55 16.76
CA SER A 453 -11.79 -11.70 17.39
C SER A 453 -11.30 -13.13 17.59
N THR A 454 -12.06 -14.14 17.15
CA THR A 454 -11.80 -15.55 17.47
C THR A 454 -11.64 -16.43 16.24
N LEU A 455 -11.63 -15.83 15.05
CA LEU A 455 -11.65 -16.53 13.78
C LEU A 455 -10.55 -16.02 12.84
N GLY A 456 -10.11 -16.85 11.90
CA GLY A 456 -9.09 -16.53 10.90
C GLY A 456 -8.60 -17.78 10.18
N ARG A 457 -8.28 -17.67 8.88
CA ARG A 457 -7.89 -18.80 8.05
C ARG A 457 -6.82 -18.43 7.03
N ILE A 458 -6.00 -19.42 6.72
CA ILE A 458 -5.06 -19.37 5.60
C ILE A 458 -5.40 -20.54 4.68
N TYR A 459 -5.69 -20.22 3.42
CA TYR A 459 -5.93 -21.20 2.38
C TYR A 459 -4.80 -21.20 1.36
N ARG A 460 -4.66 -22.33 0.67
CA ARG A 460 -3.80 -22.49 -0.49
C ARG A 460 -4.65 -22.80 -1.71
N LEU A 461 -4.51 -21.99 -2.75
CA LEU A 461 -5.02 -22.27 -4.09
C LEU A 461 -3.88 -22.89 -4.91
N ARG A 462 -4.08 -24.13 -5.37
CA ARG A 462 -3.10 -24.85 -6.18
C ARG A 462 -3.73 -25.46 -7.44
N TRP A 463 -2.91 -25.84 -8.40
CA TRP A 463 -3.30 -26.61 -9.56
C TRP A 463 -3.45 -28.08 -9.16
N ALA A 464 -4.55 -28.71 -9.57
CA ALA A 464 -4.98 -30.00 -9.06
C ALA A 464 -3.95 -31.11 -9.32
N THR A 465 -3.35 -31.10 -10.51
CA THR A 465 -2.45 -32.16 -10.98
C THR A 465 -1.00 -31.95 -10.56
N ASN A 466 -0.65 -30.79 -10.03
CA ASN A 466 0.71 -30.49 -9.62
C ASN A 466 0.88 -30.84 -8.13
N PRO A 467 1.87 -31.67 -7.76
CA PRO A 467 2.16 -31.96 -6.37
C PRO A 467 2.69 -30.72 -5.65
N LEU A 468 2.55 -30.69 -4.33
CA LEU A 468 3.19 -29.66 -3.51
C LEU A 468 4.71 -29.77 -3.64
N ALA A 469 5.38 -28.63 -3.81
CA ALA A 469 6.84 -28.62 -3.78
C ALA A 469 7.34 -28.94 -2.35
N PRO A 470 8.54 -29.50 -2.20
CA PRO A 470 9.12 -29.76 -0.90
C PRO A 470 9.27 -28.48 -0.07
N LYS A 471 9.18 -28.62 1.26
CA LYS A 471 9.46 -27.55 2.22
C LYS A 471 10.85 -26.95 1.93
N PRO A 472 10.98 -25.61 1.83
CA PRO A 472 12.28 -24.97 1.60
C PRO A 472 13.22 -25.27 2.77
N GLN A 473 14.52 -25.31 2.48
CA GLN A 473 15.57 -25.56 3.47
C GLN A 473 16.71 -24.55 3.27
N LEU A 474 16.40 -23.26 3.38
CA LEU A 474 17.36 -22.17 3.18
C LEU A 474 18.08 -21.77 4.48
N GLU A 475 17.54 -22.07 5.65
CA GLU A 475 18.24 -21.76 6.91
C GLU A 475 19.53 -22.60 7.05
N GLY A 476 20.57 -22.00 7.59
CA GLY A 476 21.88 -22.64 7.77
C GLY A 476 22.73 -22.79 6.50
N LYS A 477 22.19 -22.46 5.32
CA LYS A 477 22.99 -22.42 4.08
C LYS A 477 24.02 -21.29 4.12
N THR A 478 25.17 -21.51 3.49
CA THR A 478 26.18 -20.47 3.25
C THR A 478 25.74 -19.53 2.12
N THR A 479 26.34 -18.33 2.04
CA THR A 479 26.04 -17.37 0.96
C THR A 479 26.22 -18.00 -0.43
N ALA A 480 27.28 -18.79 -0.63
CA ALA A 480 27.55 -19.47 -1.90
C ALA A 480 26.43 -20.45 -2.29
N GLN A 481 25.79 -21.09 -1.32
CA GLN A 481 24.68 -22.01 -1.56
C GLN A 481 23.36 -21.29 -1.90
N PHE A 482 23.25 -19.97 -1.70
CA PHE A 482 22.10 -19.18 -2.16
C PHE A 482 22.17 -18.81 -3.64
N VAL A 483 23.37 -18.74 -4.24
CA VAL A 483 23.55 -18.27 -5.63
C VAL A 483 22.68 -19.04 -6.64
N PRO A 484 22.56 -20.39 -6.59
CA PRO A 484 21.71 -21.13 -7.52
C PRO A 484 20.22 -20.72 -7.44
N TYR A 485 19.74 -20.28 -6.28
CA TYR A 485 18.34 -19.90 -6.08
C TYR A 485 17.99 -18.55 -6.75
N LEU A 486 18.98 -17.74 -7.12
CA LEU A 486 18.76 -16.55 -7.96
C LEU A 486 18.19 -16.90 -9.35
N ALA A 487 18.33 -18.16 -9.78
CA ALA A 487 17.79 -18.70 -11.02
C ALA A 487 16.59 -19.64 -10.84
N HIS A 488 16.02 -19.70 -9.63
CA HIS A 488 14.89 -20.59 -9.36
C HIS A 488 13.64 -20.18 -10.16
N ALA A 489 12.79 -21.12 -10.54
CA ALA A 489 11.58 -20.86 -11.34
C ALA A 489 10.50 -20.08 -10.55
N ASN A 490 10.24 -20.45 -9.30
CA ASN A 490 9.46 -19.65 -8.36
C ASN A 490 10.19 -18.36 -7.91
N GLY A 491 9.53 -17.21 -8.07
CA GLY A 491 10.03 -15.89 -7.69
C GLY A 491 10.28 -15.70 -6.18
N TRP A 492 9.60 -16.46 -5.31
CA TRP A 492 9.86 -16.41 -3.87
C TRP A 492 11.31 -16.81 -3.53
N TYR A 493 11.83 -17.86 -4.17
CA TYR A 493 13.21 -18.29 -3.97
C TYR A 493 14.21 -17.26 -4.50
N ARG A 494 13.93 -16.65 -5.65
CA ARG A 494 14.81 -15.60 -6.23
C ARG A 494 14.92 -14.41 -5.29
N ASP A 495 13.80 -13.88 -4.82
CA ASP A 495 13.77 -12.73 -3.91
C ASP A 495 14.37 -13.06 -2.54
N THR A 496 14.07 -14.24 -2.00
CA THR A 496 14.60 -14.67 -0.70
C THR A 496 16.12 -14.87 -0.78
N ALA A 497 16.62 -15.51 -1.84
CA ALA A 497 18.05 -15.67 -2.05
C ALA A 497 18.76 -14.31 -2.23
N ARG A 498 18.21 -13.40 -3.04
CA ARG A 498 18.73 -12.03 -3.20
C ARG A 498 18.82 -11.32 -1.85
N ARG A 499 17.72 -11.29 -1.09
CA ARG A 499 17.66 -10.69 0.25
C ARG A 499 18.71 -11.27 1.19
N LEU A 500 18.81 -12.61 1.26
CA LEU A 500 19.74 -13.30 2.15
C LEU A 500 21.20 -13.02 1.77
N ILE A 501 21.55 -13.06 0.49
CA ILE A 501 22.90 -12.75 0.00
C ILE A 501 23.29 -11.30 0.37
N ILE A 502 22.42 -10.35 0.08
CA ILE A 502 22.67 -8.92 0.33
C ILE A 502 22.82 -8.64 1.83
N GLN A 503 21.94 -9.19 2.66
CA GLN A 503 21.99 -8.98 4.10
C GLN A 503 23.22 -9.63 4.76
N GLN A 504 23.73 -10.73 4.21
CA GLN A 504 25.03 -11.27 4.64
C GLN A 504 26.20 -10.39 4.21
N ASN A 505 26.04 -9.63 3.13
CA ASN A 505 27.06 -8.74 2.56
C ASN A 505 28.37 -9.46 2.20
N ASP A 506 28.30 -10.76 1.90
CA ASP A 506 29.46 -11.58 1.57
C ASP A 506 29.83 -11.41 0.10
N LYS A 507 30.97 -10.77 -0.15
CA LYS A 507 31.45 -10.44 -1.51
C LYS A 507 32.11 -11.63 -2.22
N SER A 508 32.35 -12.74 -1.52
CA SER A 508 33.06 -13.91 -2.08
C SER A 508 32.28 -14.57 -3.22
N VAL A 509 30.96 -14.35 -3.29
CA VAL A 509 30.06 -14.90 -4.31
C VAL A 509 29.89 -14.03 -5.56
N THR A 510 30.44 -12.81 -5.59
CA THR A 510 30.23 -11.83 -6.68
C THR A 510 30.64 -12.36 -8.06
N GLU A 511 31.72 -13.13 -8.12
CA GLU A 511 32.19 -13.77 -9.36
C GLU A 511 31.22 -14.88 -9.82
N ALA A 512 30.69 -15.68 -8.89
CA ALA A 512 29.67 -16.69 -9.22
C ALA A 512 28.36 -16.05 -9.71
N ILE A 513 27.95 -14.93 -9.12
CA ILE A 513 26.77 -14.16 -9.55
C ILE A 513 27.02 -13.53 -10.93
N SER A 514 28.22 -13.00 -11.19
CA SER A 514 28.59 -12.45 -12.50
C SER A 514 28.54 -13.50 -13.61
N ARG A 515 28.98 -14.74 -13.32
CA ARG A 515 28.81 -15.87 -14.24
C ARG A 515 27.35 -16.20 -14.51
N LEU A 516 26.46 -16.06 -13.53
CA LEU A 516 25.03 -16.28 -13.75
C LEU A 516 24.44 -15.29 -14.75
N VAL A 517 24.85 -14.02 -14.72
CA VAL A 517 24.47 -13.03 -15.75
C VAL A 517 24.95 -13.45 -17.15
N GLN A 518 26.17 -13.98 -17.25
CA GLN A 518 26.80 -14.35 -18.52
C GLN A 518 26.25 -15.64 -19.13
N GLN A 519 25.93 -16.63 -18.30
CA GLN A 519 25.69 -18.01 -18.73
C GLN A 519 24.22 -18.42 -18.70
N SER A 520 23.38 -17.74 -17.91
CA SER A 520 21.96 -18.08 -17.82
C SER A 520 21.23 -17.78 -19.14
N ARG A 521 20.30 -18.65 -19.50
CA ARG A 521 19.31 -18.42 -20.57
C ARG A 521 17.98 -17.88 -20.06
N ASP A 522 17.76 -17.94 -18.74
CA ASP A 522 16.59 -17.35 -18.10
C ASP A 522 16.87 -15.88 -17.79
N HIS A 523 16.13 -14.99 -18.45
CA HIS A 523 16.26 -13.54 -18.29
C HIS A 523 15.97 -13.09 -16.85
N ARG A 524 15.06 -13.78 -16.14
CA ARG A 524 14.73 -13.48 -14.74
C ARG A 524 15.92 -13.75 -13.83
N ALA A 525 16.70 -14.79 -14.13
CA ALA A 525 17.93 -15.09 -13.40
C ALA A 525 19.03 -14.06 -13.70
N GLN A 526 19.17 -13.63 -14.95
CA GLN A 526 20.13 -12.56 -15.32
C GLN A 526 19.79 -11.24 -14.61
N ILE A 527 18.51 -10.86 -14.59
CA ILE A 527 18.02 -9.67 -13.90
C ILE A 527 18.26 -9.78 -12.39
N ASN A 528 17.85 -10.87 -11.76
CA ASN A 528 18.08 -11.06 -10.31
C ASN A 528 19.56 -11.04 -9.95
N ALA A 529 20.43 -11.64 -10.77
CA ALA A 529 21.87 -11.59 -10.57
C ALA A 529 22.43 -10.15 -10.68
N LEU A 530 22.02 -9.37 -11.68
CA LEU A 530 22.40 -7.97 -11.84
C LEU A 530 22.02 -7.13 -10.61
N TRP A 531 20.78 -7.27 -10.14
CA TRP A 531 20.29 -6.53 -8.96
C TRP A 531 20.85 -7.04 -7.63
N THR A 532 21.29 -8.29 -7.58
CA THR A 532 22.06 -8.80 -6.44
C THR A 532 23.46 -8.18 -6.40
N LEU A 533 24.10 -7.98 -7.55
CA LEU A 533 25.38 -7.26 -7.63
C LEU A 533 25.23 -5.79 -7.23
N GLU A 534 24.13 -5.12 -7.58
CA GLU A 534 23.82 -3.77 -7.06
C GLU A 534 23.70 -3.75 -5.55
N GLY A 535 22.91 -4.66 -4.96
CA GLY A 535 22.75 -4.72 -3.51
C GLY A 535 24.03 -5.08 -2.76
N LEU A 536 24.97 -5.74 -3.44
CA LEU A 536 26.32 -5.98 -2.96
C LEU A 536 27.31 -4.85 -3.36
N ASN A 537 26.89 -3.72 -3.94
CA ASN A 537 27.81 -2.69 -4.43
C ASN A 537 29.00 -3.27 -5.23
N ALA A 538 28.70 -4.24 -6.11
CA ALA A 538 29.68 -5.08 -6.81
C ALA A 538 29.39 -5.20 -8.32
N VAL A 539 28.59 -4.28 -8.86
CA VAL A 539 28.36 -4.14 -10.31
C VAL A 539 29.70 -3.90 -10.99
N ASN A 540 29.98 -4.65 -12.07
CA ASN A 540 31.24 -4.56 -12.80
C ASN A 540 31.03 -4.55 -14.33
N ALA A 541 32.06 -4.16 -15.08
CA ALA A 541 31.97 -4.05 -16.53
C ALA A 541 31.62 -5.38 -17.22
N ASN A 542 32.01 -6.53 -16.67
CA ASN A 542 31.71 -7.84 -17.27
C ASN A 542 30.22 -8.20 -17.13
N SER A 543 29.64 -7.99 -15.95
CA SER A 543 28.20 -8.22 -15.73
C SER A 543 27.35 -7.27 -16.59
N ILE A 544 27.74 -5.99 -16.70
CA ILE A 544 27.04 -5.02 -17.53
C ILE A 544 27.17 -5.36 -19.01
N ARG A 545 28.36 -5.74 -19.49
CA ARG A 545 28.57 -6.19 -20.87
C ARG A 545 27.64 -7.36 -21.19
N ALA A 546 27.58 -8.37 -20.34
CA ALA A 546 26.70 -9.52 -20.52
C ALA A 546 25.22 -9.10 -20.60
N GLY A 547 24.77 -8.22 -19.70
CA GLY A 547 23.40 -7.73 -19.71
C GLY A 547 23.04 -6.91 -20.96
N LEU A 548 23.91 -6.00 -21.41
CA LEU A 548 23.71 -5.19 -22.62
C LEU A 548 23.72 -6.02 -23.92
N HIS A 549 24.37 -7.19 -23.91
CA HIS A 549 24.40 -8.12 -25.06
C HIS A 549 23.39 -9.27 -24.92
N SER A 550 22.57 -9.28 -23.86
CA SER A 550 21.47 -10.24 -23.76
C SER A 550 20.48 -10.03 -24.91
N SER A 551 19.89 -11.11 -25.39
CA SER A 551 18.83 -11.05 -26.40
C SER A 551 17.49 -10.56 -25.82
N HIS A 552 17.35 -10.48 -24.49
CA HIS A 552 16.10 -10.11 -23.84
C HIS A 552 16.08 -8.62 -23.43
N PRO A 553 15.13 -7.80 -23.92
CA PRO A 553 15.06 -6.36 -23.64
C PRO A 553 15.06 -6.01 -22.15
N LYS A 554 14.30 -6.75 -21.32
CA LYS A 554 14.25 -6.51 -19.86
C LYS A 554 15.61 -6.69 -19.14
N VAL A 555 16.51 -7.51 -19.68
CA VAL A 555 17.88 -7.67 -19.15
C VAL A 555 18.71 -6.45 -19.53
N GLN A 556 18.58 -5.99 -20.78
CA GLN A 556 19.24 -4.77 -21.26
C GLN A 556 18.81 -3.56 -20.44
N ILE A 557 17.52 -3.42 -20.13
CA ILE A 557 16.96 -2.36 -19.27
C ILE A 557 17.63 -2.38 -17.88
N SER A 558 17.73 -3.55 -17.24
CA SER A 558 18.41 -3.67 -15.95
C SER A 558 19.90 -3.31 -16.05
N ALA A 559 20.59 -3.74 -17.11
CA ALA A 559 22.00 -3.39 -17.31
C ALA A 559 22.21 -1.89 -17.56
N ILE A 560 21.33 -1.24 -18.34
CA ILE A 560 21.40 0.21 -18.59
C ILE A 560 21.21 0.99 -17.29
N ALA A 561 20.24 0.58 -16.46
CA ALA A 561 19.97 1.22 -15.18
C ALA A 561 21.14 1.15 -14.21
N LEU A 562 21.95 0.09 -14.30
CA LEU A 562 23.09 -0.14 -13.40
C LEU A 562 24.42 0.41 -13.94
N LEU A 563 24.44 1.00 -15.14
CA LEU A 563 25.66 1.61 -15.71
C LEU A 563 26.27 2.71 -14.83
N MET A 564 25.44 3.42 -14.08
CA MET A 564 25.85 4.51 -13.18
C MET A 564 26.84 4.06 -12.09
N HIS A 565 26.90 2.76 -11.79
CA HIS A 565 27.84 2.19 -10.82
C HIS A 565 29.25 1.96 -11.39
N LEU A 566 29.45 2.07 -12.71
CA LEU A 566 30.76 1.95 -13.33
C LEU A 566 31.49 3.30 -13.39
N SER A 567 32.82 3.25 -13.53
CA SER A 567 33.63 4.45 -13.76
C SER A 567 33.31 5.11 -15.10
N LYS A 568 33.64 6.41 -15.25
CA LYS A 568 33.50 7.12 -16.53
C LYS A 568 34.17 6.37 -17.69
N ALA A 569 35.39 5.88 -17.47
CA ALA A 569 36.16 5.18 -18.49
C ALA A 569 35.48 3.88 -18.94
N GLU A 570 34.88 3.13 -18.02
CA GLU A 570 34.13 1.90 -18.34
C GLU A 570 32.81 2.22 -19.06
N GLN A 571 32.05 3.20 -18.59
CA GLN A 571 30.79 3.61 -19.23
C GLN A 571 31.03 4.03 -20.69
N GLN A 572 32.11 4.75 -20.97
CA GLN A 572 32.45 5.21 -22.32
C GLN A 572 32.67 4.03 -23.30
N GLN A 573 33.12 2.86 -22.83
CA GLN A 573 33.27 1.67 -23.68
C GLN A 573 31.94 1.14 -24.20
N PHE A 574 30.83 1.44 -23.51
CA PHE A 574 29.49 0.98 -23.88
C PHE A 574 28.72 1.98 -24.74
N ALA A 575 29.24 3.19 -24.98
CA ALA A 575 28.57 4.21 -25.77
C ALA A 575 28.13 3.75 -27.18
N PRO A 576 28.94 2.98 -27.95
CA PRO A 576 28.50 2.45 -29.24
C PRO A 576 27.31 1.50 -29.11
N ARG A 577 27.33 0.61 -28.11
CA ARG A 577 26.25 -0.34 -27.85
C ARG A 577 24.98 0.36 -27.41
N LEU A 578 25.08 1.40 -26.57
CA LEU A 578 23.92 2.21 -26.18
C LEU A 578 23.29 2.93 -27.38
N THR A 579 24.11 3.37 -28.35
CA THR A 579 23.62 4.00 -29.58
C THR A 579 22.81 3.03 -30.45
N GLU A 580 23.23 1.77 -30.50
CA GLU A 580 22.48 0.71 -31.18
C GLU A 580 21.17 0.40 -30.45
N LEU A 581 21.24 0.21 -29.12
CA LEU A 581 20.08 -0.11 -28.27
C LEU A 581 19.04 1.01 -28.23
N ALA A 582 19.46 2.27 -28.38
CA ALA A 582 18.56 3.42 -28.46
C ALA A 582 17.62 3.40 -29.69
N LYS A 583 17.80 2.46 -30.62
CA LYS A 583 16.98 2.26 -31.82
C LYS A 583 16.31 0.89 -31.88
N SER A 584 16.63 -0.02 -30.96
CA SER A 584 16.24 -1.43 -31.08
C SER A 584 14.85 -1.73 -30.54
N ASP A 585 14.50 -1.12 -29.41
CA ASP A 585 13.26 -1.39 -28.68
C ASP A 585 12.84 -0.13 -27.90
N TYR A 586 11.54 0.15 -27.86
CA TYR A 586 11.02 1.36 -27.23
C TYR A 586 11.30 1.39 -25.71
N GLU A 587 11.13 0.27 -25.01
CA GLU A 587 11.34 0.23 -23.56
C GLU A 587 12.81 0.37 -23.19
N VAL A 588 13.68 -0.20 -24.02
CA VAL A 588 15.13 -0.03 -23.90
C VAL A 588 15.50 1.43 -24.11
N ALA A 589 14.95 2.09 -25.13
CA ALA A 589 15.16 3.52 -25.37
C ALA A 589 14.62 4.38 -24.22
N LEU A 590 13.47 4.03 -23.64
CA LEU A 590 12.90 4.69 -22.48
C LEU A 590 13.84 4.60 -21.28
N GLN A 591 14.44 3.43 -21.01
CA GLN A 591 15.43 3.30 -19.95
C GLN A 591 16.72 4.09 -20.22
N ILE A 592 17.17 4.19 -21.47
CA ILE A 592 18.31 5.05 -21.84
C ILE A 592 17.97 6.51 -21.54
N ALA A 593 16.78 6.97 -21.93
CA ALA A 593 16.30 8.32 -21.63
C ALA A 593 16.35 8.60 -20.13
N LEU A 594 15.79 7.71 -19.30
CA LEU A 594 15.79 7.78 -17.83
C LEU A 594 17.18 7.78 -17.19
N SER A 595 18.22 7.34 -17.90
CA SER A 595 19.59 7.23 -17.35
C SER A 595 20.52 8.32 -17.88
N ALA A 596 20.11 9.10 -18.89
CA ALA A 596 21.01 9.88 -19.73
C ALA A 596 21.84 10.97 -19.02
N GLY A 597 21.33 11.55 -17.93
CA GLY A 597 22.02 12.55 -17.11
C GLY A 597 23.00 11.93 -16.11
N GLU A 598 22.77 10.69 -15.70
CA GLU A 598 23.68 9.92 -14.83
C GLU A 598 24.78 9.20 -15.62
N LEU A 599 24.53 8.94 -16.92
CA LEU A 599 25.52 8.37 -17.84
C LEU A 599 26.67 9.35 -18.08
N LYS A 600 27.87 8.94 -17.69
CA LYS A 600 29.12 9.69 -17.86
C LYS A 600 29.76 9.41 -19.22
N ILE A 601 28.96 9.41 -20.29
CA ILE A 601 29.43 9.22 -21.67
C ILE A 601 29.36 10.52 -22.45
N ASP A 602 30.34 10.75 -23.32
CA ASP A 602 30.44 12.03 -24.04
C ASP A 602 29.28 12.23 -25.03
N SER A 603 28.64 11.15 -25.49
CA SER A 603 27.52 11.16 -26.45
C SER A 603 26.12 11.15 -25.82
N SER A 604 25.95 11.37 -24.50
CA SER A 604 24.66 11.09 -23.84
C SER A 604 23.48 11.92 -24.39
N LEU A 605 23.67 13.21 -24.69
CA LEU A 605 22.61 14.03 -25.31
C LEU A 605 22.38 13.66 -26.79
N ALA A 606 23.41 13.20 -27.49
CA ALA A 606 23.26 12.71 -28.86
C ALA A 606 22.43 11.41 -28.90
N LEU A 607 22.51 10.57 -27.84
CA LEU A 607 21.59 9.44 -27.67
C LEU A 607 20.14 9.90 -27.49
N ILE A 608 19.90 10.94 -26.69
CA ILE A 608 18.56 11.53 -26.53
C ILE A 608 18.02 12.05 -27.87
N LYS A 609 18.85 12.74 -28.65
CA LYS A 609 18.43 13.16 -30.00
C LYS A 609 18.09 11.95 -30.89
N THR A 610 18.88 10.89 -30.80
CA THR A 610 18.69 9.66 -31.58
C THR A 610 17.38 8.95 -31.23
N LEU A 611 17.07 8.78 -29.94
CA LEU A 611 15.82 8.12 -29.52
C LEU A 611 14.59 8.96 -29.86
N LEU A 612 14.67 10.30 -29.73
CA LEU A 612 13.56 11.19 -30.09
C LEU A 612 13.29 11.14 -31.60
N ALA A 613 14.33 11.10 -32.44
CA ALA A 613 14.15 10.94 -33.88
C ALA A 613 13.54 9.58 -34.26
N ASN A 614 13.74 8.54 -33.45
CA ASN A 614 13.26 7.19 -33.75
C ASN A 614 11.84 6.93 -33.21
N TYR A 615 11.49 7.51 -32.06
CA TYR A 615 10.25 7.20 -31.33
C TYR A 615 9.36 8.41 -31.05
N GLY A 616 9.88 9.63 -31.21
CA GLY A 616 9.21 10.87 -30.80
C GLY A 616 7.94 11.17 -31.56
N ASP A 617 7.82 10.77 -32.83
CA ASP A 617 6.65 11.08 -33.68
C ASP A 617 5.87 9.83 -34.13
N GLN A 618 6.11 8.67 -33.50
CA GLN A 618 5.45 7.42 -33.89
C GLN A 618 4.04 7.31 -33.28
N PRO A 619 2.96 7.15 -34.09
CA PRO A 619 1.59 7.17 -33.59
C PRO A 619 1.23 6.09 -32.56
N SER A 620 1.94 4.95 -32.54
CA SER A 620 1.67 3.86 -31.60
C SER A 620 2.39 4.05 -30.26
N VAL A 621 3.38 4.93 -30.20
CA VAL A 621 4.28 5.06 -29.05
C VAL A 621 3.69 6.05 -28.05
N ASN A 622 3.80 5.74 -26.75
CA ASN A 622 3.49 6.74 -25.74
C ASN A 622 4.57 7.85 -25.72
N GLN A 623 4.32 8.91 -26.47
CA GLN A 623 5.17 10.09 -26.59
C GLN A 623 5.23 10.88 -25.26
N GLU A 624 4.14 10.96 -24.50
CA GLU A 624 4.09 11.63 -23.19
C GLU A 624 5.12 11.00 -22.25
N LEU A 625 5.10 9.67 -22.10
CA LEU A 625 6.00 8.94 -21.23
C LEU A 625 7.47 9.07 -21.67
N LEU A 626 7.72 9.05 -22.98
CA LEU A 626 9.07 9.25 -23.52
C LEU A 626 9.60 10.65 -23.17
N ASN A 627 8.79 11.69 -23.36
CA ASN A 627 9.16 13.07 -23.02
C ASN A 627 9.40 13.22 -21.51
N GLN A 628 8.53 12.66 -20.67
CA GLN A 628 8.71 12.65 -19.22
C GLN A 628 10.01 11.95 -18.80
N ALA A 629 10.34 10.82 -19.43
CA ALA A 629 11.57 10.08 -19.20
C ALA A 629 12.82 10.87 -19.61
N VAL A 630 12.77 11.55 -20.76
CA VAL A 630 13.85 12.44 -21.22
C VAL A 630 14.08 13.56 -20.21
N VAL A 631 13.03 14.29 -19.83
CA VAL A 631 13.16 15.43 -18.91
C VAL A 631 13.61 15.01 -17.51
N SER A 632 13.10 13.88 -17.01
CA SER A 632 13.58 13.28 -15.76
C SER A 632 15.06 12.93 -15.85
N GLY A 633 15.44 12.22 -16.92
CA GLY A 633 16.76 11.62 -17.03
C GLY A 633 17.87 12.62 -17.29
N ILE A 634 17.62 13.76 -17.94
CA ILE A 634 18.66 14.74 -18.33
C ILE A 634 18.94 15.84 -17.28
N ALA A 635 18.38 15.72 -16.08
CA ALA A 635 18.44 16.71 -14.99
C ALA A 635 19.68 17.63 -14.99
N GLY A 636 19.45 18.94 -15.09
CA GLY A 636 20.50 19.98 -15.13
C GLY A 636 21.10 20.23 -16.51
N ARG A 637 20.60 19.58 -17.57
CA ARG A 637 21.08 19.73 -18.97
C ARG A 637 19.98 20.16 -19.93
N GLU A 638 18.91 20.74 -19.42
CA GLU A 638 17.70 21.12 -20.17
C GLU A 638 18.03 22.10 -21.30
N GLN A 639 18.77 23.16 -21.00
CA GLN A 639 19.14 24.17 -21.99
C GLN A 639 20.06 23.60 -23.08
N ALA A 640 20.99 22.71 -22.71
CA ALA A 640 21.87 22.05 -23.67
C ALA A 640 21.08 21.14 -24.61
N LEU A 641 20.06 20.43 -24.10
CA LEU A 641 19.17 19.61 -24.92
C LEU A 641 18.33 20.49 -25.86
N LYS A 642 17.73 21.60 -25.38
CA LYS A 642 16.99 22.55 -26.23
C LYS A 642 17.84 23.06 -27.39
N THR A 643 19.08 23.46 -27.11
CA THR A 643 20.01 23.93 -28.15
C THR A 643 20.39 22.83 -29.14
N LEU A 644 20.57 21.58 -28.67
CA LEU A 644 20.92 20.45 -29.53
C LEU A 644 19.77 20.03 -30.47
N LEU A 645 18.53 20.07 -29.97
CA LEU A 645 17.35 19.71 -30.76
C LEU A 645 16.94 20.84 -31.70
N GLY A 646 17.01 22.10 -31.27
CA GLY A 646 16.61 23.24 -32.10
C GLY A 646 15.16 23.10 -32.57
N ALA A 647 14.95 23.20 -33.89
CA ALA A 647 13.62 23.04 -34.49
C ALA A 647 13.11 21.59 -34.51
N ASP A 648 13.96 20.61 -34.22
CA ASP A 648 13.58 19.19 -34.18
C ASP A 648 12.83 18.81 -32.89
N ALA A 649 12.76 19.70 -31.89
CA ALA A 649 12.06 19.42 -30.64
C ALA A 649 10.54 19.55 -30.79
N SER A 650 9.78 18.57 -30.30
CA SER A 650 8.32 18.69 -30.24
C SER A 650 7.89 19.79 -29.26
N GLN A 651 6.72 20.38 -29.49
CA GLN A 651 6.20 21.45 -28.64
C GLN A 651 5.95 20.96 -27.22
N GLU A 652 5.49 19.72 -27.07
CA GLU A 652 5.21 19.06 -25.79
C GLU A 652 6.49 18.86 -24.98
N LEU A 653 7.59 18.45 -25.63
CA LEU A 653 8.88 18.29 -24.97
C LEU A 653 9.44 19.65 -24.54
N ILE A 654 9.35 20.67 -25.40
CA ILE A 654 9.77 22.04 -25.04
C ILE A 654 8.95 22.56 -23.85
N ALA A 655 7.63 22.34 -23.84
CA ALA A 655 6.77 22.73 -22.73
C ALA A 655 7.21 22.07 -21.42
N LEU A 656 7.47 20.75 -21.41
CA LEU A 656 7.97 20.05 -20.22
C LEU A 656 9.34 20.58 -19.78
N LEU A 657 10.27 20.81 -20.71
CA LEU A 657 11.58 21.38 -20.41
C LEU A 657 11.49 22.84 -19.92
N ASP A 658 10.45 23.58 -20.30
CA ASP A 658 10.17 24.94 -19.81
C ASP A 658 9.54 24.95 -18.43
N LEU A 659 8.94 23.84 -17.98
CA LEU A 659 8.42 23.68 -16.62
C LEU A 659 9.53 23.39 -15.60
N VAL A 660 10.68 22.87 -16.02
CA VAL A 660 11.80 22.59 -15.10
C VAL A 660 12.24 23.87 -14.38
N GLY A 661 12.25 23.86 -13.05
CA GLY A 661 12.54 25.00 -12.19
C GLY A 661 11.42 26.03 -12.07
N LYS A 662 10.36 25.93 -12.89
CA LYS A 662 9.15 26.77 -12.83
C LYS A 662 8.00 26.07 -12.12
N GLN A 663 7.87 24.75 -12.31
CA GLN A 663 7.09 23.88 -11.45
C GLN A 663 7.90 23.73 -10.16
N LYS A 664 7.87 24.79 -9.34
CA LYS A 664 8.45 24.75 -8.01
C LYS A 664 7.86 23.52 -7.31
N ILE A 665 8.68 22.80 -6.53
CA ILE A 665 8.15 22.22 -5.29
C ILE A 665 7.47 23.40 -4.62
N ILE A 666 6.15 23.47 -4.71
CA ILE A 666 5.51 24.73 -4.36
C ILE A 666 5.47 24.77 -2.85
N GLU A 667 6.52 25.36 -2.28
CA GLU A 667 6.70 25.53 -0.85
C GLU A 667 5.40 26.10 -0.29
N SER A 668 4.89 25.45 0.73
CA SER A 668 3.76 25.97 1.49
C SER A 668 4.07 27.41 1.92
N ASN A 669 3.07 28.29 1.87
CA ASN A 669 3.16 29.63 2.43
C ASN A 669 3.23 29.63 3.97
N PHE A 670 3.33 28.45 4.58
CA PHE A 670 3.48 28.18 6.01
C PHE A 670 4.47 29.12 6.73
N ASN A 671 5.66 29.36 6.17
CA ASN A 671 6.68 30.20 6.81
C ASN A 671 6.31 31.69 6.87
N LYS A 672 5.27 32.11 6.15
CA LYS A 672 4.75 33.48 6.18
C LYS A 672 3.52 33.65 7.07
N LEU A 673 2.96 32.55 7.57
CA LEU A 673 1.88 32.55 8.55
C LEU A 673 2.44 32.91 9.94
N VAL A 674 1.65 33.59 10.77
CA VAL A 674 2.03 33.80 12.18
C VAL A 674 1.89 32.50 12.97
N THR A 675 2.55 32.37 14.13
CA THR A 675 2.61 31.11 14.89
C THR A 675 1.25 30.46 15.16
N GLN A 676 0.20 31.26 15.41
CA GLN A 676 -1.15 30.73 15.61
C GLN A 676 -1.72 30.09 14.33
N GLU A 677 -1.53 30.75 13.19
CA GLU A 677 -1.95 30.29 11.86
C GLU A 677 -1.13 29.08 11.39
N GLN A 678 0.14 28.98 11.80
CA GLN A 678 0.99 27.80 11.57
C GLN A 678 0.46 26.57 12.30
N ASN A 679 0.06 26.71 13.58
CA ASN A 679 -0.58 25.63 14.31
C ASN A 679 -1.90 25.21 13.67
N GLN A 680 -2.66 26.20 13.20
CA GLN A 680 -3.89 25.99 12.44
C GLN A 680 -3.63 25.27 11.11
N TYR A 681 -2.57 25.63 10.38
CA TYR A 681 -2.13 24.96 9.16
C TYR A 681 -1.84 23.47 9.42
N TYR A 682 -1.11 23.14 10.49
CA TYR A 682 -0.82 21.73 10.81
C TYR A 682 -2.05 20.92 11.22
N ARG A 683 -2.98 21.50 11.97
CA ARG A 683 -4.27 20.85 12.25
C ARG A 683 -5.07 20.65 10.96
N GLY A 684 -5.09 21.67 10.11
CA GLY A 684 -5.73 21.62 8.79
C GLY A 684 -5.16 20.54 7.89
N GLN A 685 -3.83 20.37 7.89
CA GLN A 685 -3.15 19.29 7.19
C GLN A 685 -3.62 17.91 7.69
N ALA A 686 -3.63 17.69 9.00
CA ALA A 686 -4.06 16.42 9.58
C ALA A 686 -5.54 16.11 9.27
N LEU A 687 -6.38 17.13 9.21
CA LEU A 687 -7.79 16.99 8.80
C LEU A 687 -7.91 16.71 7.30
N PHE A 688 -7.16 17.42 6.45
CA PHE A 688 -7.16 17.24 5.01
C PHE A 688 -6.66 15.83 4.59
N ASP A 689 -5.55 15.39 5.19
CA ASP A 689 -4.90 14.10 4.95
C ASP A 689 -5.62 12.92 5.64
N GLY A 690 -6.50 13.21 6.60
CA GLY A 690 -7.08 12.21 7.49
C GLY A 690 -8.56 12.44 7.76
N GLY A 691 -8.88 13.24 8.77
CA GLY A 691 -10.23 13.34 9.34
C GLY A 691 -11.33 13.64 8.32
N ALA A 692 -11.11 14.62 7.44
CA ALA A 692 -12.01 14.96 6.33
C ALA A 692 -11.69 14.18 5.04
N ALA A 693 -10.50 13.56 4.97
CA ALA A 693 -10.00 12.77 3.85
C ALA A 693 -10.09 13.49 2.48
N CYS A 694 -9.98 14.82 2.46
CA CYS A 694 -10.07 15.63 1.24
C CYS A 694 -9.03 15.23 0.19
N PHE A 695 -7.84 14.79 0.63
CA PHE A 695 -6.77 14.29 -0.24
C PHE A 695 -7.21 13.09 -1.10
N GLY A 696 -8.21 12.31 -0.67
CA GLY A 696 -8.67 11.13 -1.39
C GLY A 696 -9.27 11.46 -2.76
N CYS A 697 -9.85 12.65 -2.91
CA CYS A 697 -10.36 13.16 -4.18
C CYS A 697 -9.43 14.22 -4.79
N HIS A 698 -8.89 15.14 -3.98
CA HIS A 698 -8.10 16.27 -4.46
C HIS A 698 -6.58 16.00 -4.56
N GLY A 699 -6.13 14.81 -4.17
CA GLY A 699 -4.71 14.47 -4.12
C GLY A 699 -3.98 15.12 -2.95
N LYS A 700 -2.86 14.51 -2.52
CA LYS A 700 -2.03 15.02 -1.42
C LYS A 700 -1.33 16.34 -1.77
N GLN A 701 -1.10 16.58 -3.06
CA GLN A 701 -0.54 17.81 -3.59
C GLN A 701 -1.62 18.81 -4.06
N GLY A 702 -2.89 18.58 -3.73
CA GLY A 702 -4.00 19.40 -4.19
C GLY A 702 -4.14 19.41 -5.72
N GLN A 703 -3.57 18.43 -6.43
CA GLN A 703 -3.52 18.41 -7.89
C GLN A 703 -4.86 18.02 -8.54
N GLY A 704 -5.84 17.58 -7.76
CA GLY A 704 -7.09 17.03 -8.26
C GLY A 704 -6.92 15.60 -8.80
N MET A 705 -8.00 15.05 -9.33
CA MET A 705 -7.99 13.76 -10.01
C MET A 705 -8.89 13.88 -11.24
N ASP A 706 -8.34 13.60 -12.42
CA ASP A 706 -9.03 13.73 -13.70
C ASP A 706 -10.37 12.98 -13.69
N GLY A 707 -11.44 13.70 -14.04
CA GLY A 707 -12.79 13.15 -14.05
C GLY A 707 -13.39 12.85 -12.67
N MET A 708 -12.75 13.25 -11.56
CA MET A 708 -13.27 13.05 -10.20
C MET A 708 -13.35 14.36 -9.39
N ALA A 709 -12.27 15.13 -9.29
CA ALA A 709 -12.25 16.39 -8.54
C ALA A 709 -11.23 17.39 -9.12
N PRO A 710 -11.52 18.71 -9.09
CA PRO A 710 -10.63 19.71 -9.64
C PRO A 710 -9.39 19.92 -8.74
N PRO A 711 -8.31 20.51 -9.28
CA PRO A 711 -7.16 20.91 -8.48
C PRO A 711 -7.53 21.99 -7.45
N LEU A 712 -6.97 21.87 -6.26
CA LEU A 712 -6.93 22.91 -5.21
C LEU A 712 -5.64 23.73 -5.27
N ALA A 713 -4.55 23.13 -5.77
CA ALA A 713 -3.27 23.79 -5.94
C ALA A 713 -3.39 24.91 -6.98
N GLN A 714 -2.97 26.12 -6.59
CA GLN A 714 -3.04 27.34 -7.40
C GLN A 714 -4.45 27.61 -7.98
N SER A 715 -5.50 27.19 -7.28
CA SER A 715 -6.88 27.36 -7.73
C SER A 715 -7.42 28.73 -7.34
N GLU A 716 -8.01 29.44 -8.30
CA GLU A 716 -8.70 30.71 -8.09
C GLU A 716 -9.90 30.57 -7.13
N TRP A 717 -10.46 29.35 -7.03
CA TRP A 717 -11.54 29.02 -6.09
C TRP A 717 -11.06 28.86 -4.66
N VAL A 718 -9.77 28.55 -4.47
CA VAL A 718 -9.14 28.42 -3.17
C VAL A 718 -8.53 29.75 -2.72
N THR A 719 -7.81 30.45 -3.60
CA THR A 719 -7.08 31.68 -3.24
C THR A 719 -7.92 32.95 -3.35
N GLY A 720 -9.10 32.89 -3.96
CA GLY A 720 -10.05 34.01 -4.06
C GLY A 720 -10.73 34.36 -2.73
N GLU A 721 -11.90 34.96 -2.82
CA GLU A 721 -12.67 35.43 -1.66
C GLU A 721 -12.91 34.30 -0.64
N PRO A 722 -12.55 34.49 0.65
CA PRO A 722 -12.69 33.45 1.68
C PRO A 722 -14.10 32.87 1.78
N GLU A 723 -15.12 33.72 1.62
CA GLU A 723 -16.52 33.34 1.75
C GLU A 723 -16.93 32.24 0.76
N ARG A 724 -16.39 32.28 -0.47
CA ARG A 724 -16.63 31.26 -1.50
C ARG A 724 -16.15 29.90 -1.02
N LEU A 725 -14.92 29.83 -0.55
CA LEU A 725 -14.32 28.58 -0.09
C LEU A 725 -15.03 28.05 1.15
N ILE A 726 -15.39 28.92 2.11
CA ILE A 726 -16.13 28.52 3.32
C ILE A 726 -17.50 27.94 2.95
N LYS A 727 -18.22 28.56 2.01
CA LYS A 727 -19.51 28.06 1.50
C LYS A 727 -19.36 26.66 0.88
N ILE A 728 -18.32 26.44 0.08
CA ILE A 728 -18.01 25.13 -0.51
C ILE A 728 -17.69 24.10 0.58
N LEU A 729 -16.82 24.45 1.54
CA LEU A 729 -16.45 23.54 2.62
C LEU A 729 -17.64 23.20 3.52
N LEU A 730 -18.57 24.12 3.75
CA LEU A 730 -19.75 23.87 4.59
C LEU A 730 -20.83 23.06 3.88
N HIS A 731 -21.12 23.35 2.62
CA HIS A 731 -22.31 22.82 1.94
C HIS A 731 -22.01 21.89 0.77
N GLY A 732 -20.77 21.85 0.32
CA GLY A 732 -20.35 21.11 -0.86
C GLY A 732 -20.52 21.88 -2.16
N LEU A 733 -20.12 21.25 -3.26
CA LEU A 733 -20.20 21.80 -4.61
C LEU A 733 -20.71 20.73 -5.60
N ASN A 734 -21.64 21.12 -6.47
CA ASN A 734 -22.10 20.32 -7.59
C ASN A 734 -21.57 20.92 -8.90
N GLY A 735 -21.05 20.07 -9.79
CA GLY A 735 -20.49 20.48 -11.07
C GLY A 735 -21.58 20.86 -12.09
N PRO A 736 -21.19 21.39 -13.27
CA PRO A 736 -19.81 21.64 -13.69
C PRO A 736 -19.15 22.84 -12.99
N ILE A 737 -17.82 22.90 -13.05
CA ILE A 737 -16.99 24.01 -12.54
C ILE A 737 -15.77 24.20 -13.44
N THR A 738 -15.33 25.44 -13.65
CA THR A 738 -14.08 25.77 -14.34
C THR A 738 -13.00 26.13 -13.33
N VAL A 739 -11.86 25.46 -13.36
CA VAL A 739 -10.70 25.78 -12.50
C VAL A 739 -9.47 25.93 -13.37
N ASN A 740 -8.75 27.05 -13.23
CA ASN A 740 -7.58 27.38 -14.06
C ASN A 740 -7.86 27.30 -15.57
N GLY A 741 -9.07 27.68 -15.99
CA GLY A 741 -9.49 27.65 -17.40
C GLY A 741 -9.82 26.26 -17.95
N VAL A 742 -9.80 25.22 -17.12
CA VAL A 742 -10.20 23.84 -17.48
C VAL A 742 -11.58 23.55 -16.92
N HIS A 743 -12.47 23.02 -17.76
CA HIS A 743 -13.82 22.63 -17.37
C HIS A 743 -13.84 21.22 -16.75
N TYR A 744 -14.40 21.11 -15.54
CA TYR A 744 -14.57 19.87 -14.81
C TYR A 744 -16.06 19.53 -14.67
N GLN A 745 -16.44 18.36 -15.20
CA GLN A 745 -17.72 17.74 -14.91
C GLN A 745 -17.53 16.76 -13.75
N LEU A 746 -18.12 17.05 -12.59
CA LEU A 746 -17.99 16.20 -11.42
C LEU A 746 -18.92 14.98 -11.57
N PRO A 747 -18.41 13.73 -11.49
CA PRO A 747 -19.24 12.53 -11.56
C PRO A 747 -20.08 12.32 -10.29
N MET A 748 -19.66 12.97 -9.19
CA MET A 748 -20.33 13.00 -7.90
C MET A 748 -20.22 14.41 -7.31
N MET A 749 -21.24 14.85 -6.56
CA MET A 749 -21.17 16.12 -5.83
C MET A 749 -20.09 16.07 -4.74
N MET A 750 -19.34 17.17 -4.58
CA MET A 750 -18.43 17.33 -3.44
C MET A 750 -19.29 17.49 -2.17
N PRO A 751 -19.07 16.67 -1.13
CA PRO A 751 -19.81 16.79 0.12
C PRO A 751 -19.35 18.00 0.95
N GLY A 752 -20.28 18.63 1.65
CA GLY A 752 -19.98 19.66 2.66
C GLY A 752 -19.72 19.07 4.04
N LEU A 753 -18.85 19.72 4.81
CA LEU A 753 -18.52 19.41 6.20
C LEU A 753 -19.53 20.00 7.19
N GLY A 754 -20.31 20.99 6.77
CA GLY A 754 -21.17 21.78 7.65
C GLY A 754 -22.29 20.98 8.30
N ALA A 755 -22.81 19.95 7.64
CA ALA A 755 -23.81 19.06 8.23
C ALA A 755 -23.20 17.97 9.12
N ASN A 756 -21.87 17.85 9.17
CA ASN A 756 -21.19 16.80 9.90
C ASN A 756 -20.76 17.30 11.29
N PRO A 757 -21.36 16.78 12.39
CA PRO A 757 -21.06 17.24 13.74
C PRO A 757 -19.65 16.89 14.24
N ASN A 758 -18.85 16.13 13.48
CA ASN A 758 -17.42 15.92 13.76
C ASN A 758 -16.55 17.10 13.36
N PHE A 759 -17.05 18.02 12.54
CA PHE A 759 -16.28 19.17 12.09
C PHE A 759 -16.87 20.42 12.71
N SER A 760 -16.11 20.97 13.64
CA SER A 760 -16.37 22.29 14.19
C SER A 760 -16.07 23.39 13.16
N ASP A 761 -16.46 24.61 13.50
CA ASP A 761 -16.05 25.79 12.74
C ASP A 761 -14.53 25.96 12.75
N GLN A 762 -13.88 25.57 13.85
CA GLN A 762 -12.42 25.55 13.93
C GLN A 762 -11.81 24.53 12.97
N ASP A 763 -12.36 23.32 12.86
CA ASP A 763 -11.83 22.29 11.94
C ASP A 763 -11.98 22.73 10.48
N THR A 764 -13.11 23.36 10.15
CA THR A 764 -13.36 23.90 8.80
C THR A 764 -12.39 25.05 8.49
N ALA A 765 -12.16 25.94 9.45
CA ALA A 765 -11.21 27.03 9.35
C ALA A 765 -9.76 26.51 9.22
N ASP A 766 -9.41 25.46 9.95
CA ASP A 766 -8.11 24.79 9.90
C ASP A 766 -7.85 24.19 8.51
N ILE A 767 -8.80 23.41 7.98
CA ILE A 767 -8.73 22.85 6.62
C ILE A 767 -8.59 23.98 5.59
N ALA A 768 -9.43 25.02 5.68
CA ALA A 768 -9.40 26.13 4.76
C ALA A 768 -8.07 26.88 4.77
N THR A 769 -7.49 27.09 5.95
CA THR A 769 -6.18 27.74 6.11
C THR A 769 -5.06 26.91 5.50
N TYR A 770 -5.07 25.58 5.71
CA TYR A 770 -4.11 24.67 5.09
C TYR A 770 -4.17 24.73 3.57
N ILE A 771 -5.36 24.52 2.97
CA ILE A 771 -5.49 24.52 1.51
C ILE A 771 -5.17 25.88 0.89
N ARG A 772 -5.47 26.99 1.58
CA ARG A 772 -5.14 28.36 1.14
C ARG A 772 -3.66 28.72 1.23
N ASN A 773 -2.87 27.91 1.93
CA ASN A 773 -1.45 28.17 2.16
C ASN A 773 -0.54 27.00 1.78
N ASN A 774 -1.07 26.01 1.05
CA ASN A 774 -0.30 24.88 0.55
C ASN A 774 -0.26 24.82 -0.97
N TRP A 775 0.70 24.07 -1.53
CA TRP A 775 0.81 23.84 -2.99
C TRP A 775 0.86 25.14 -3.81
N GLY A 776 1.51 26.17 -3.27
CA GLY A 776 1.61 27.47 -3.93
C GLY A 776 0.48 28.43 -3.73
N ASN A 777 -0.56 28.01 -3.02
CA ASN A 777 -1.56 28.93 -2.54
C ASN A 777 -0.91 29.84 -1.49
N ALA A 778 -1.19 31.12 -1.60
CA ALA A 778 -0.74 32.14 -0.67
C ALA A 778 -1.89 33.12 -0.45
N ALA A 779 -2.77 32.78 0.49
CA ALA A 779 -3.92 33.59 0.83
C ALA A 779 -4.13 33.65 2.35
N GLN A 780 -4.88 34.64 2.82
CA GLN A 780 -5.12 34.85 4.24
C GLN A 780 -5.70 33.60 4.91
N ALA A 781 -5.25 33.29 6.13
CA ALA A 781 -5.85 32.27 6.98
C ALA A 781 -7.33 32.60 7.26
N ILE A 782 -8.13 31.56 7.48
CA ILE A 782 -9.56 31.70 7.79
C ILE A 782 -9.76 31.43 9.28
N SER A 783 -10.51 32.29 9.96
CA SER A 783 -10.85 32.12 11.37
C SER A 783 -12.13 31.28 11.58
N ALA A 784 -12.25 30.66 12.76
CA ALA A 784 -13.47 29.95 13.14
C ALA A 784 -14.70 30.87 13.18
N ASP A 785 -14.53 32.14 13.56
CA ASP A 785 -15.63 33.12 13.60
C ASP A 785 -16.17 33.44 12.21
N GLU A 786 -15.29 33.54 11.20
CA GLU A 786 -15.71 33.70 9.80
C GLU A 786 -16.55 32.51 9.32
N VAL A 787 -16.12 31.29 9.66
CA VAL A 787 -16.87 30.08 9.34
C VAL A 787 -18.22 30.07 10.06
N ALA A 788 -18.25 30.37 11.36
CA ALA A 788 -19.47 30.41 12.17
C ALA A 788 -20.49 31.43 11.61
N ASN A 789 -20.02 32.61 11.22
CA ASN A 789 -20.84 33.66 10.62
C ASN A 789 -21.47 33.19 9.30
N ILE A 790 -20.67 32.60 8.40
CA ILE A 790 -21.18 32.12 7.11
C ILE A 790 -22.12 30.93 7.31
N ARG A 791 -21.81 30.02 8.25
CA ARG A 791 -22.71 28.92 8.63
C ARG A 791 -24.06 29.43 9.08
N ALA A 792 -24.10 30.47 9.92
CA ALA A 792 -25.35 31.08 10.37
C ALA A 792 -26.13 31.70 9.20
N GLN A 793 -25.46 32.42 8.30
CA GLN A 793 -26.07 33.03 7.11
C GLN A 793 -26.63 31.99 6.13
N THR A 794 -26.05 30.80 6.12
CA THR A 794 -26.38 29.71 5.18
C THR A 794 -27.09 28.53 5.85
N ALA A 795 -27.56 28.69 7.09
CA ALA A 795 -28.10 27.60 7.92
C ALA A 795 -29.29 26.86 7.30
N ASN A 796 -30.07 27.53 6.45
CA ASN A 796 -31.23 26.95 5.78
C ASN A 796 -30.87 26.18 4.50
N ARG A 797 -29.59 26.18 4.08
CA ARG A 797 -29.15 25.50 2.87
C ARG A 797 -28.91 24.02 3.14
N ASN A 798 -29.49 23.18 2.30
CA ASN A 798 -29.44 21.72 2.41
C ASN A 798 -28.89 21.04 1.15
N GLN A 799 -28.50 21.82 0.14
CA GLN A 799 -27.99 21.35 -1.14
C GLN A 799 -26.62 21.97 -1.42
N PRO A 800 -25.71 21.27 -2.12
CA PRO A 800 -24.45 21.83 -2.58
C PRO A 800 -24.63 23.10 -3.40
N TYR A 801 -23.61 23.94 -3.43
CA TYR A 801 -23.56 25.07 -4.35
C TYR A 801 -23.31 24.61 -5.78
N THR A 802 -23.85 25.33 -6.76
CA THR A 802 -23.36 25.30 -8.13
C THR A 802 -22.33 26.40 -8.34
N ALA A 803 -21.44 26.25 -9.32
CA ALA A 803 -20.42 27.26 -9.60
C ALA A 803 -21.03 28.64 -9.94
N GLY A 804 -22.14 28.67 -10.71
CA GLY A 804 -22.88 29.90 -10.99
C GLY A 804 -23.47 30.62 -9.77
N GLU A 805 -23.85 29.90 -8.70
CA GLU A 805 -24.31 30.52 -7.45
C GLU A 805 -23.17 31.16 -6.64
N LEU A 806 -21.91 30.82 -6.95
CA LEU A 806 -20.71 31.29 -6.26
C LEU A 806 -19.90 32.31 -7.09
N GLY A 807 -20.49 32.79 -8.20
CA GLY A 807 -19.92 33.84 -9.03
C GLY A 807 -18.84 33.35 -9.98
N GLU A 808 -19.08 32.20 -10.63
CA GLU A 808 -18.40 31.82 -11.88
C GLU A 808 -18.77 32.72 -13.05
#